data_AF-A0A8H5DDB3-F1
#
_entry.id   AF-A0A8H5DDB3-F1
#
_cell.length_a   1.000
_cell.length_b   1.000
_cell.length_c   1.000
_cell.angle_alpha   90.00
_cell.angle_beta   90.00
_cell.angle_gamma   90.00
#
_symmetry.space_group_name_H-M   'P 1'
#
loop_
_entity.id
_entity.type
_entity.pdbx_description
1 polymer ?
#
loop_
_entity_poly.entity_id
_entity_poly.type
_entity_poly.pdbx_seq_one_letter_code
_entity_poly.pdbx_strand_id
1 'polypeptide(L)'
;MRFLSLSLLSLLSPAVRASRGPFLQETGDGSWVMGNDLWNVTQGSVYAKNLYWKGVPGADLVGSASGHYLGYDGENNFRFTNATISAKGTHFIDVSFQSTAGDFHWVIFDDLSGAYQYFVNRALPNISILRTLWRLAPEYFTHGRTHVKDEPLPAFDLYSTGTNVQDETWQLADGSYITKYDWSNAVRDRDFYGVYGSKVGSWWIHPSTEYYNSDHLSQTLTVHRENWARRHLSQPERSEALGYGICWFDNKAYNSRGGLQGTLRLSDGRPASNAAVYLGDSDTNVRPSIQGSNYYYTTYTNDKGRFSFKHVRTGSYGLYASSNGGKLADVYTNYTKSDVNITKDRTLNLGQLAWKVSGRTKRIWQIGAFDKTARGFKNGGLPYQHGVTEESPANLTFEVGKSKDSDWYYASSAIGTWTVEFNLAENDFAANKTALLSVSFAGYSQSAALNIHVNGNVIDSLSKNTLASDPGEWRFFQPRRCLPNANLSGVSSNKDQSYSSAGHQDVPSRPPSHPTSHVSTQPPNYAPQQGPGYPSPEVAHSTGSSSQPGSDRQRDFDEEQSGIEISCAARGQSTTDHDVPFYTGEQPGVTAVVDLYSGAQRSAPRHLLLRPSPPTSMLQCEKDYLRSKGVFNLPRESSRKELLIAYFHNMHPILPVLNAGVLKNMQEPLNMSLPDLLLFWSMASVAINFVPSSLWQLEGFASRKDMKDTMYGYAKCLYDVGGTMSKEHQLQCALLLCFWHSDRDSHSQPWYWSGVAVSLCQIIGLHRNPDSVTVNPHVSPQSRRMWRRLWGACLFRDRWLSLTLGRPMRIRLEDCDMPFPTLEDVLFDVEELGPLLKETYIPEDLDRLAQYWISLLQLSRLLGNILILCYQQNGSAPSLQQCESLEAELLQYRIPETGRSGSRLEDFFYYHAQLHHQAAMITFYRPLVTITPAGLELDAGALWRSKIRSRMEAAAASTNAALDSIAREDLVGFAGPMTPPLLVPAMHAHLLNCKSPDSLVQRLGFNKLDLCMAVMRELQRTYTSASIFCGIFGEAIRLLQKSPMNQVGVSGSQLPAVGPDQLQSSDGRGSADPVNTDMPFIDDSFLNFLLDEESGYNLWESMNMMEPPFDVSQA
;
A
#
# COMPACT_ATOMS: atom_id res chain seq x y z
N MET A 1 59.30 -45.36 2.62
CA MET A 1 60.65 -45.10 2.06
C MET A 1 60.91 -43.60 2.10
N ARG A 2 62.17 -43.18 2.33
CA ARG A 2 62.88 -41.90 2.00
C ARG A 2 62.10 -40.54 2.10
N PHE A 3 62.58 -39.49 2.80
CA PHE A 3 63.84 -38.70 2.66
C PHE A 3 63.98 -38.00 1.28
N LEU A 4 64.41 -36.74 1.08
CA LEU A 4 65.10 -35.65 1.84
C LEU A 4 64.69 -34.27 1.20
N SER A 5 64.36 -33.18 1.91
CA SER A 5 65.18 -32.07 2.49
C SER A 5 65.80 -31.00 1.52
N LEU A 6 65.85 -29.73 1.98
CA LEU A 6 66.78 -28.62 1.58
C LEU A 6 66.57 -27.98 0.17
N SER A 7 66.89 -26.71 -0.13
CA SER A 7 67.63 -25.64 0.59
C SER A 7 67.05 -24.22 0.35
N LEU A 8 67.47 -23.21 1.15
CA LEU A 8 67.43 -21.77 0.80
C LEU A 8 68.65 -21.36 -0.04
N LEU A 9 68.52 -20.32 -0.87
CA LEU A 9 69.46 -19.18 -0.93
C LEU A 9 68.88 -17.99 -1.71
N SER A 10 69.45 -16.79 -1.50
CA SER A 10 68.87 -15.49 -1.86
C SER A 10 69.79 -14.61 -2.70
N LEU A 11 69.24 -13.74 -3.54
CA LEU A 11 69.94 -12.59 -4.15
C LEU A 11 69.12 -11.30 -4.00
N LEU A 12 69.82 -10.16 -3.93
CA LEU A 12 69.26 -8.84 -3.61
C LEU A 12 69.06 -7.98 -4.86
N SER A 13 68.03 -7.12 -4.82
CA SER A 13 67.86 -5.95 -5.69
C SER A 13 66.89 -4.94 -5.02
N PRO A 14 66.88 -3.66 -5.42
CA PRO A 14 66.66 -2.56 -4.48
C PRO A 14 65.20 -2.28 -4.10
N ALA A 15 65.03 -1.68 -2.92
CA ALA A 15 63.73 -1.28 -2.41
C ALA A 15 63.20 -0.01 -3.10
N VAL A 16 62.22 -0.17 -3.98
CA VAL A 16 61.20 0.87 -4.22
C VAL A 16 60.05 0.59 -3.26
N ARG A 17 59.71 1.57 -2.42
CA ARG A 17 58.50 1.57 -1.58
C ARG A 17 57.64 2.77 -1.96
N ALA A 18 56.32 2.58 -1.83
CA ALA A 18 55.27 3.37 -2.50
C ALA A 18 55.24 3.14 -4.03
N SER A 19 54.09 3.23 -4.69
CA SER A 19 52.74 3.52 -4.16
C SER A 19 51.92 2.25 -3.86
N ARG A 20 51.01 2.36 -2.88
CA ARG A 20 49.66 1.80 -3.00
C ARG A 20 48.70 2.98 -3.26
N GLY A 21 47.46 2.68 -3.56
CA GLY A 21 46.45 3.64 -4.02
C GLY A 21 45.07 2.99 -4.02
N PRO A 22 44.08 3.52 -4.76
CA PRO A 22 42.73 2.98 -4.76
C PRO A 22 42.70 1.54 -5.28
N PHE A 23 42.04 0.64 -4.53
CA PHE A 23 42.01 -0.79 -4.81
C PHE A 23 40.64 -1.43 -4.57
N LEU A 24 40.44 -2.57 -5.23
CA LEU A 24 39.37 -3.54 -5.03
C LEU A 24 40.02 -4.93 -5.00
N GLN A 25 39.68 -5.75 -4.01
CA GLN A 25 40.17 -7.12 -3.86
C GLN A 25 39.04 -8.03 -3.40
N GLU A 26 38.75 -9.09 -4.17
CA GLU A 26 37.85 -10.17 -3.74
C GLU A 26 38.55 -11.11 -2.75
N THR A 27 37.83 -11.58 -1.73
CA THR A 27 38.34 -12.47 -0.67
C THR A 27 38.05 -13.95 -0.90
N GLY A 28 37.24 -14.29 -1.92
CA GLY A 28 36.88 -15.67 -2.28
C GLY A 28 35.70 -16.27 -1.50
N ASP A 29 35.10 -15.51 -0.59
CA ASP A 29 33.92 -15.87 0.20
C ASP A 29 32.64 -15.13 -0.26
N GLY A 30 32.68 -14.44 -1.40
CA GLY A 30 31.60 -13.57 -1.88
C GLY A 30 31.58 -12.18 -1.21
N SER A 31 32.72 -11.73 -0.68
CA SER A 31 32.92 -10.34 -0.26
C SER A 31 34.15 -9.69 -0.91
N TRP A 32 34.23 -8.37 -0.79
CA TRP A 32 35.24 -7.54 -1.44
C TRP A 32 35.79 -6.50 -0.47
N VAL A 33 37.11 -6.45 -0.31
CA VAL A 33 37.80 -5.36 0.39
C VAL A 33 38.13 -4.26 -0.62
N MET A 34 37.72 -3.03 -0.32
CA MET A 34 38.02 -1.85 -1.13
C MET A 34 38.50 -0.69 -0.27
N GLY A 35 39.25 0.24 -0.87
CA GLY A 35 39.78 1.41 -0.17
C GLY A 35 41.03 1.97 -0.83
N ASN A 36 41.87 2.64 -0.03
CA ASN A 36 43.14 3.24 -0.42
C ASN A 36 44.16 3.19 0.75
N ASP A 37 45.17 4.07 0.73
CA ASP A 37 46.23 4.15 1.76
C ASP A 37 45.81 4.88 3.05
N LEU A 38 44.56 5.35 3.13
CA LEU A 38 43.98 6.08 4.25
C LEU A 38 42.84 5.31 4.92
N TRP A 39 42.02 4.57 4.16
CA TRP A 39 40.91 3.76 4.68
C TRP A 39 40.67 2.49 3.85
N ASN A 40 40.00 1.50 4.45
CA ASN A 40 39.38 0.38 3.71
C ASN A 40 38.15 -0.16 4.44
N VAL A 41 37.31 -0.89 3.70
CA VAL A 41 36.09 -1.56 4.19
C VAL A 41 35.91 -2.90 3.48
N THR A 42 35.29 -3.87 4.15
CA THR A 42 34.85 -5.15 3.57
C THR A 42 33.37 -5.08 3.19
N GLN A 43 33.04 -4.92 1.91
CA GLN A 43 31.69 -5.01 1.38
C GLN A 43 31.32 -6.49 1.14
N GLY A 44 30.39 -7.02 1.93
CA GLY A 44 29.73 -8.30 1.64
C GLY A 44 28.55 -8.13 0.68
N SER A 45 27.77 -9.20 0.48
CA SER A 45 26.60 -9.20 -0.42
C SER A 45 25.46 -8.24 -0.04
N VAL A 46 25.49 -7.62 1.16
CA VAL A 46 24.54 -6.57 1.58
C VAL A 46 25.28 -5.44 2.32
N TYR A 47 26.01 -5.81 3.38
CA TYR A 47 26.59 -4.88 4.34
C TYR A 47 28.09 -4.64 4.09
N ALA A 48 28.55 -3.40 4.22
CA ALA A 48 29.97 -3.06 4.32
C ALA A 48 30.38 -2.90 5.79
N LYS A 49 31.29 -3.77 6.26
CA LYS A 49 31.79 -3.85 7.63
C LYS A 49 33.31 -3.74 7.67
N ASN A 50 33.92 -3.81 8.86
CA ASN A 50 35.37 -3.77 9.03
C ASN A 50 35.96 -2.47 8.45
N LEU A 51 35.42 -1.32 8.86
CA LEU A 51 35.84 0.00 8.38
C LEU A 51 37.06 0.46 9.16
N TYR A 52 38.24 0.34 8.55
CA TYR A 52 39.49 0.83 9.14
C TYR A 52 39.90 2.17 8.53
N TRP A 53 40.24 3.15 9.36
CA TRP A 53 40.81 4.43 8.93
C TRP A 53 42.10 4.75 9.69
N LYS A 54 43.09 5.27 8.95
CA LYS A 54 44.47 5.53 9.40
C LYS A 54 44.58 6.52 10.57
N GLY A 55 43.58 7.38 10.78
CA GLY A 55 43.53 8.29 11.93
C GLY A 55 43.16 7.60 13.25
N VAL A 56 42.59 6.39 13.22
CA VAL A 56 42.36 5.54 14.41
C VAL A 56 42.90 4.12 14.14
N PRO A 57 44.23 3.91 14.15
CA PRO A 57 44.84 2.65 13.75
C PRO A 57 44.35 1.45 14.58
N GLY A 58 43.92 0.39 13.88
CA GLY A 58 43.49 -0.87 14.49
C GLY A 58 42.05 -0.88 15.03
N ALA A 59 41.33 0.23 15.00
CA ALA A 59 39.90 0.26 15.31
C ALA A 59 39.05 -0.04 14.06
N ASP A 60 38.12 -0.97 14.17
CA ASP A 60 36.98 -1.06 13.26
C ASP A 60 35.92 -0.04 13.68
N LEU A 61 35.63 0.92 12.81
CA LEU A 61 34.66 2.00 13.04
C LEU A 61 33.19 1.56 12.83
N VAL A 62 32.96 0.30 12.41
CA VAL A 62 31.64 -0.35 12.41
C VAL A 62 31.46 -1.20 13.67
N GLY A 63 32.44 -2.03 14.04
CA GLY A 63 32.41 -2.86 15.23
C GLY A 63 31.23 -3.84 15.22
N SER A 64 30.49 -3.90 16.33
CA SER A 64 29.29 -4.77 16.44
C SER A 64 28.06 -4.29 15.65
N ALA A 65 28.16 -3.17 14.93
CA ALA A 65 27.06 -2.63 14.14
C ALA A 65 26.84 -3.40 12.81
N SER A 66 25.76 -3.10 12.10
CA SER A 66 25.50 -3.70 10.78
C SER A 66 26.35 -3.10 9.65
N GLY A 67 26.99 -1.94 9.86
CA GLY A 67 27.83 -1.29 8.85
C GLY A 67 27.03 -0.47 7.81
N HIS A 68 27.65 -0.21 6.65
CA HIS A 68 27.01 0.46 5.53
C HIS A 68 26.03 -0.47 4.80
N TYR A 69 24.92 0.05 4.28
CA TYR A 69 24.14 -0.61 3.23
C TYR A 69 23.36 0.37 2.35
N LEU A 70 22.86 -0.12 1.21
CA LEU A 70 21.85 0.52 0.38
C LEU A 70 20.54 -0.29 0.51
N GLY A 71 19.37 0.37 0.49
CA GLY A 71 18.06 -0.27 0.56
C GLY A 71 16.92 0.65 0.11
N TYR A 72 15.76 0.07 -0.15
CA TYR A 72 14.52 0.80 -0.42
C TYR A 72 13.39 0.32 0.51
N ASP A 73 12.31 1.11 0.59
CA ASP A 73 11.05 0.76 1.27
C ASP A 73 11.21 0.09 2.63
N GLY A 74 11.82 0.81 3.58
CA GLY A 74 11.92 0.43 4.99
C GLY A 74 12.92 -0.69 5.30
N GLU A 75 12.94 -1.77 4.52
CA GLU A 75 13.67 -3.01 4.83
C GLU A 75 14.29 -3.74 3.63
N ASN A 76 13.95 -3.36 2.39
CA ASN A 76 14.46 -4.03 1.18
C ASN A 76 15.90 -3.61 0.87
N ASN A 77 16.85 -4.16 1.62
CA ASN A 77 18.27 -3.91 1.40
C ASN A 77 18.77 -4.58 0.12
N PHE A 78 19.56 -3.85 -0.66
CA PHE A 78 20.14 -4.33 -1.91
C PHE A 78 21.05 -5.55 -1.68
N ARG A 79 20.98 -6.51 -2.61
CA ARG A 79 21.89 -7.66 -2.66
C ARG A 79 22.83 -7.52 -3.85
N PHE A 80 24.11 -7.35 -3.56
CA PHE A 80 25.17 -7.24 -4.55
C PHE A 80 25.71 -8.64 -4.90
N THR A 81 25.77 -8.96 -6.19
CA THR A 81 26.22 -10.28 -6.68
C THR A 81 27.61 -10.24 -7.31
N ASN A 82 28.12 -9.06 -7.63
CA ASN A 82 29.39 -8.85 -8.33
C ASN A 82 29.93 -7.45 -8.01
N ALA A 83 31.26 -7.29 -8.04
CA ALA A 83 31.95 -6.02 -7.88
C ALA A 83 33.03 -5.87 -8.96
N THR A 84 32.99 -4.77 -9.72
CA THR A 84 33.94 -4.54 -10.83
C THR A 84 34.45 -3.10 -10.83
N ILE A 85 35.68 -2.89 -11.31
CA ILE A 85 36.18 -1.53 -11.60
C ILE A 85 35.60 -1.10 -12.96
N SER A 86 34.57 -0.25 -12.93
CA SER A 86 33.86 0.25 -14.11
C SER A 86 34.58 1.40 -14.81
N ALA A 87 35.36 2.19 -14.08
CA ALA A 87 36.26 3.19 -14.65
C ALA A 87 37.54 3.32 -13.80
N LYS A 88 38.64 3.77 -14.43
CA LYS A 88 39.91 4.04 -13.75
C LYS A 88 40.57 5.27 -14.34
N GLY A 89 40.80 6.28 -13.50
CA GLY A 89 41.62 7.45 -13.83
C GLY A 89 43.05 7.32 -13.32
N THR A 90 43.84 8.40 -13.43
CA THR A 90 45.21 8.47 -12.91
C THR A 90 45.27 8.31 -11.38
N HIS A 91 44.28 8.86 -10.68
CA HIS A 91 44.23 8.97 -9.21
C HIS A 91 43.01 8.29 -8.58
N PHE A 92 42.14 7.64 -9.36
CA PHE A 92 40.91 7.03 -8.84
C PHE A 92 40.52 5.72 -9.54
N ILE A 93 39.71 4.91 -8.86
CA ILE A 93 38.88 3.87 -9.45
C ILE A 93 37.41 4.15 -9.15
N ASP A 94 36.53 3.74 -10.04
CA ASP A 94 35.09 3.63 -9.82
C ASP A 94 34.74 2.14 -9.66
N VAL A 95 34.26 1.75 -8.49
CA VAL A 95 33.82 0.37 -8.18
C VAL A 95 32.31 0.28 -8.29
N SER A 96 31.83 -0.46 -9.29
CA SER A 96 30.41 -0.80 -9.46
C SER A 96 30.08 -2.10 -8.73
N PHE A 97 29.19 -2.02 -7.74
CA PHE A 97 28.53 -3.17 -7.12
C PHE A 97 27.19 -3.42 -7.80
N GLN A 98 27.07 -4.58 -8.45
CA GLN A 98 25.95 -4.87 -9.33
C GLN A 98 24.82 -5.55 -8.56
N SER A 99 23.58 -5.11 -8.81
CA SER A 99 22.36 -5.73 -8.27
C SER A 99 21.29 -5.87 -9.35
N THR A 100 20.14 -6.43 -8.97
CA THR A 100 19.02 -6.65 -9.88
C THR A 100 18.33 -5.36 -10.33
N ALA A 101 18.16 -4.39 -9.43
CA ALA A 101 17.47 -3.12 -9.67
C ALA A 101 18.39 -1.98 -10.15
N GLY A 102 19.71 -2.14 -10.04
CA GLY A 102 20.68 -1.12 -10.45
C GLY A 102 22.09 -1.34 -9.92
N ASP A 103 22.99 -0.42 -10.24
CA ASP A 103 24.40 -0.48 -9.81
C ASP A 103 24.68 0.57 -8.74
N PHE A 104 25.38 0.19 -7.67
CA PHE A 104 25.84 1.10 -6.64
C PHE A 104 27.35 1.33 -6.76
N HIS A 105 27.75 2.58 -6.96
CA HIS A 105 29.10 2.96 -7.32
C HIS A 105 29.85 3.64 -6.18
N TRP A 106 31.12 3.27 -5.99
CA TRP A 106 32.08 3.91 -5.08
C TRP A 106 33.28 4.43 -5.88
N VAL A 107 33.44 5.74 -5.96
CA VAL A 107 34.58 6.36 -6.63
C VAL A 107 35.63 6.72 -5.58
N ILE A 108 36.70 5.93 -5.56
CA ILE A 108 37.75 5.94 -4.55
C ILE A 108 39.00 6.57 -5.15
N PHE A 109 39.48 7.66 -4.55
CA PHE A 109 40.73 8.34 -4.92
C PHE A 109 41.91 7.81 -4.10
N ASP A 110 43.15 8.09 -4.49
CA ASP A 110 44.35 7.76 -3.70
C ASP A 110 44.50 8.62 -2.44
N ASP A 111 44.11 9.88 -2.49
CA ASP A 111 44.30 10.89 -1.43
C ASP A 111 43.07 11.14 -0.52
N LEU A 112 41.89 10.63 -0.88
CA LEU A 112 40.62 10.93 -0.19
C LEU A 112 40.38 10.00 1.01
N SER A 113 40.11 10.56 2.20
CA SER A 113 39.58 9.81 3.36
C SER A 113 38.07 9.56 3.24
N GLY A 114 37.67 8.88 2.16
CA GLY A 114 36.29 8.55 1.82
C GLY A 114 36.15 8.16 0.34
N ALA A 115 34.92 8.15 -0.15
CA ALA A 115 34.59 7.92 -1.56
C ALA A 115 33.39 8.79 -1.98
N TYR A 116 33.30 9.12 -3.26
CA TYR A 116 32.03 9.60 -3.82
C TYR A 116 31.13 8.41 -4.13
N GLN A 117 29.82 8.59 -3.99
CA GLN A 117 28.84 7.53 -4.26
C GLN A 117 27.72 8.00 -5.18
N TYR A 118 27.30 7.11 -6.09
CA TYR A 118 26.09 7.27 -6.89
C TYR A 118 25.42 5.92 -7.14
N PHE A 119 24.16 5.97 -7.57
CA PHE A 119 23.38 4.80 -7.95
C PHE A 119 22.90 4.96 -9.39
N VAL A 120 23.03 3.91 -10.19
CA VAL A 120 22.52 3.82 -11.55
C VAL A 120 21.26 2.96 -11.52
N ASN A 121 20.09 3.61 -11.52
CA ASN A 121 18.83 2.89 -11.63
C ASN A 121 18.75 2.16 -12.98
N ARG A 122 18.44 0.86 -12.94
CA ARG A 122 18.16 0.02 -14.10
C ARG A 122 16.71 -0.46 -14.11
N ALA A 123 16.21 -0.86 -12.94
CA ALA A 123 14.94 -1.56 -12.74
C ALA A 123 14.45 -1.47 -11.28
N LEU A 124 14.58 -0.31 -10.62
CA LEU A 124 13.80 -0.04 -9.41
C LEU A 124 12.30 0.03 -9.75
N PRO A 125 11.41 -0.57 -8.94
CA PRO A 125 9.97 -0.37 -9.07
C PRO A 125 9.55 1.02 -8.58
N ASN A 126 8.26 1.30 -8.56
CA ASN A 126 7.72 2.43 -7.80
C ASN A 126 7.98 2.20 -6.30
N ILE A 127 8.91 2.97 -5.74
CA ILE A 127 9.32 2.92 -4.34
C ILE A 127 8.89 4.17 -3.58
N SER A 128 8.68 4.05 -2.27
CA SER A 128 8.38 5.15 -1.36
C SER A 128 9.64 5.80 -0.78
N ILE A 129 10.75 5.06 -0.66
CA ILE A 129 12.04 5.60 -0.21
C ILE A 129 13.22 4.82 -0.81
N LEU A 130 14.26 5.53 -1.25
CA LEU A 130 15.61 4.98 -1.50
C LEU A 130 16.57 5.55 -0.46
N ARG A 131 17.28 4.69 0.27
CA ARG A 131 18.27 5.08 1.28
C ARG A 131 19.59 4.33 1.10
N THR A 132 20.71 5.01 1.32
CA THR A 132 21.89 4.36 1.91
C THR A 132 21.89 4.70 3.41
N LEU A 133 22.65 3.98 4.24
CA LEU A 133 23.07 4.47 5.56
C LEU A 133 24.31 3.77 6.11
N TRP A 134 25.01 4.44 7.04
CA TRP A 134 26.00 3.80 7.91
C TRP A 134 25.40 3.50 9.29
N ARG A 135 25.66 2.28 9.78
CA ARG A 135 25.59 1.93 11.21
C ARG A 135 27.01 1.82 11.77
N LEU A 136 27.37 2.71 12.69
CA LEU A 136 28.76 2.89 13.20
C LEU A 136 28.92 2.53 14.68
N ALA A 137 30.17 2.27 15.07
CA ALA A 137 30.58 1.90 16.42
C ALA A 137 30.42 3.09 17.42
N PRO A 138 29.51 2.98 18.40
CA PRO A 138 29.03 4.13 19.18
C PRO A 138 30.10 4.87 19.98
N GLU A 139 31.11 4.16 20.46
CA GLU A 139 32.20 4.67 21.31
C GLU A 139 33.13 5.67 20.59
N TYR A 140 33.08 5.73 19.26
CA TYR A 140 33.91 6.64 18.46
C TYR A 140 33.16 7.89 17.95
N PHE A 141 31.83 7.93 18.00
CA PHE A 141 30.99 8.90 17.26
C PHE A 141 29.95 9.61 18.15
N THR A 142 30.36 10.10 19.33
CA THR A 142 29.45 10.55 20.41
C THR A 142 28.56 11.76 20.11
N HIS A 143 28.79 12.51 19.02
CA HIS A 143 28.07 13.73 18.64
C HIS A 143 27.46 13.61 17.24
N GLY A 144 26.41 14.40 16.98
CA GLY A 144 25.80 14.57 15.66
C GLY A 144 25.90 16.03 15.21
N ARG A 145 25.95 16.27 13.90
CA ARG A 145 25.98 17.62 13.33
C ARG A 145 25.21 17.70 12.02
N THR A 146 24.48 18.79 11.83
CA THR A 146 23.69 19.21 10.66
C THR A 146 23.70 20.74 10.53
N HIS A 147 23.16 21.30 9.43
CA HIS A 147 23.06 22.75 9.22
C HIS A 147 22.25 23.53 10.29
N VAL A 148 21.43 22.85 11.11
CA VAL A 148 20.61 23.47 12.18
C VAL A 148 21.07 23.13 13.60
N LYS A 149 21.94 22.12 13.78
CA LYS A 149 22.13 21.44 15.07
C LYS A 149 23.47 20.72 15.13
N ASP A 150 24.27 20.96 16.17
CA ASP A 150 25.59 20.36 16.42
C ASP A 150 25.76 20.14 17.93
N GLU A 151 25.56 18.91 18.40
CA GLU A 151 25.48 18.59 19.84
C GLU A 151 25.76 17.09 20.14
N PRO A 152 25.93 16.68 21.40
CA PRO A 152 26.04 15.27 21.79
C PRO A 152 24.78 14.47 21.42
N LEU A 153 24.96 13.22 20.96
CA LEU A 153 23.85 12.31 20.68
C LEU A 153 23.28 11.73 21.99
N PRO A 154 21.94 11.70 22.19
CA PRO A 154 21.30 11.33 23.46
C PRO A 154 21.77 9.98 24.00
N ALA A 155 22.15 9.90 25.28
CA ALA A 155 22.83 8.73 25.84
C ALA A 155 21.98 7.42 25.80
N PHE A 156 22.63 6.26 25.68
CA PHE A 156 21.95 4.96 25.45
C PHE A 156 21.10 4.48 26.62
N ASP A 157 21.47 4.86 27.84
CA ASP A 157 20.70 4.62 29.05
C ASP A 157 19.29 5.22 28.93
N LEU A 158 19.17 6.44 28.41
CA LEU A 158 17.89 7.12 28.17
C LEU A 158 16.92 6.30 27.30
N TYR A 159 17.44 5.61 26.26
CA TYR A 159 16.64 4.69 25.43
C TYR A 159 16.26 3.42 26.18
N SER A 160 17.09 2.94 27.11
CA SER A 160 16.81 1.74 27.91
C SER A 160 15.85 1.98 29.08
N THR A 161 15.74 3.23 29.55
CA THR A 161 14.84 3.63 30.66
C THR A 161 13.57 4.33 30.19
N GLY A 162 13.53 4.83 28.96
CA GLY A 162 12.37 5.52 28.40
C GLY A 162 11.26 4.58 27.93
N THR A 163 10.03 5.08 27.90
CA THR A 163 8.89 4.38 27.30
C THR A 163 8.87 4.65 25.78
N ASN A 164 8.92 3.61 24.94
CA ASN A 164 8.70 3.81 23.51
C ASN A 164 7.24 4.22 23.27
N VAL A 165 7.02 5.33 22.55
CA VAL A 165 5.68 5.84 22.25
C VAL A 165 5.33 5.83 20.76
N GLN A 166 6.32 5.95 19.87
CA GLN A 166 6.12 5.92 18.41
C GLN A 166 7.44 5.79 17.63
N ASP A 167 7.67 4.70 16.91
CA ASP A 167 8.66 4.62 15.80
C ASP A 167 10.07 5.21 16.13
N GLU A 168 10.73 4.65 17.15
CA GLU A 168 11.99 5.16 17.77
C GLU A 168 11.87 6.59 18.36
N THR A 169 10.70 6.91 18.90
CA THR A 169 10.44 8.00 19.86
C THR A 169 10.24 7.42 21.26
N TRP A 170 11.00 7.97 22.21
CA TRP A 170 11.14 7.47 23.57
C TRP A 170 10.84 8.60 24.57
N GLN A 171 9.85 8.40 25.43
CA GLN A 171 9.50 9.33 26.49
C GLN A 171 10.34 9.07 27.74
N LEU A 172 10.92 10.13 28.31
CA LEU A 172 11.74 10.09 29.50
C LEU A 172 10.92 10.25 30.78
N ALA A 173 11.52 9.93 31.92
CA ALA A 173 10.86 9.97 33.24
C ALA A 173 10.46 11.38 33.71
N ASP A 174 10.96 12.44 33.07
CA ASP A 174 10.54 13.83 33.28
C ASP A 174 9.38 14.28 32.36
N GLY A 175 8.90 13.37 31.50
CA GLY A 175 7.83 13.60 30.52
C GLY A 175 8.32 14.10 29.16
N SER A 176 9.59 14.49 29.01
CA SER A 176 10.18 14.92 27.74
C SER A 176 10.39 13.74 26.77
N TYR A 177 10.72 14.02 25.50
CA TYR A 177 10.88 13.00 24.46
C TYR A 177 12.26 13.10 23.78
N ILE A 178 12.83 11.95 23.44
CA ILE A 178 13.87 11.78 22.41
C ILE A 178 13.22 11.14 21.20
N THR A 179 13.50 11.61 19.98
CA THR A 179 13.01 10.95 18.77
C THR A 179 14.08 10.87 17.68
N LYS A 180 14.04 9.81 16.86
CA LYS A 180 14.82 9.75 15.62
C LYS A 180 14.61 10.95 14.70
N TYR A 181 13.50 11.68 14.86
CA TYR A 181 13.19 12.88 14.08
C TYR A 181 13.97 14.14 14.53
N ASP A 182 14.62 14.17 15.71
CA ASP A 182 15.28 15.34 16.34
C ASP A 182 16.40 16.02 15.52
N TRP A 183 16.78 15.41 14.41
CA TRP A 183 17.84 15.86 13.49
C TRP A 183 17.37 15.97 12.04
N SER A 184 16.09 15.70 11.76
CA SER A 184 15.50 15.88 10.43
C SER A 184 15.45 17.36 10.08
N ASN A 185 15.72 17.71 8.84
CA ASN A 185 15.77 19.11 8.40
C ASN A 185 15.48 19.23 6.89
N ALA A 186 15.31 20.48 6.43
CA ALA A 186 14.96 20.79 5.05
C ALA A 186 16.07 20.34 4.09
N VAL A 187 15.68 19.55 3.08
CA VAL A 187 16.60 18.91 2.12
C VAL A 187 17.37 19.93 1.29
N ARG A 188 16.75 21.07 0.98
CA ARG A 188 17.32 22.12 0.12
C ARG A 188 18.32 23.05 0.83
N ASP A 189 18.32 23.07 2.16
CA ASP A 189 19.10 24.01 2.99
C ASP A 189 20.43 23.41 3.51
N ARG A 190 20.78 22.20 3.06
CA ARG A 190 21.89 21.38 3.59
C ARG A 190 23.27 21.79 3.11
N ASP A 191 24.13 22.12 4.07
CA ASP A 191 25.55 21.75 4.06
C ASP A 191 25.72 20.33 4.67
N PHE A 192 26.92 19.99 5.16
CA PHE A 192 27.23 18.62 5.57
C PHE A 192 26.48 18.15 6.81
N TYR A 193 26.37 16.83 6.94
CA TYR A 193 25.99 16.25 8.21
C TYR A 193 26.61 14.89 8.42
N GLY A 194 26.52 14.43 9.66
CA GLY A 194 27.11 13.16 10.07
C GLY A 194 27.25 13.05 11.57
N VAL A 195 28.14 12.15 11.97
CA VAL A 195 28.44 11.86 13.38
C VAL A 195 29.94 11.92 13.63
N TYR A 196 30.34 12.36 14.83
CA TYR A 196 31.75 12.56 15.17
C TYR A 196 32.04 12.36 16.66
N GLY A 197 33.31 12.11 16.98
CA GLY A 197 33.83 12.08 18.33
C GLY A 197 35.21 12.75 18.39
N SER A 198 35.90 12.57 19.50
CA SER A 198 37.18 13.27 19.79
C SER A 198 38.37 12.89 18.88
N LYS A 199 38.20 11.93 17.96
CA LYS A 199 39.27 11.41 17.08
C LYS A 199 38.86 11.16 15.62
N VAL A 200 37.57 11.13 15.31
CA VAL A 200 37.07 10.70 13.99
C VAL A 200 35.68 11.27 13.73
N GLY A 201 35.33 11.47 12.45
CA GLY A 201 34.00 11.86 11.99
C GLY A 201 33.63 11.12 10.71
N SER A 202 32.34 10.92 10.49
CA SER A 202 31.76 10.29 9.30
C SER A 202 30.72 11.23 8.72
N TRP A 203 30.97 11.73 7.51
CA TRP A 203 30.30 12.89 6.91
C TRP A 203 29.74 12.59 5.51
N TRP A 204 28.70 13.31 5.08
CA TRP A 204 28.01 13.08 3.81
C TRP A 204 27.98 14.33 2.88
N ILE A 205 28.15 14.14 1.55
CA ILE A 205 28.26 15.13 0.42
C ILE A 205 27.53 14.53 -0.83
N HIS A 206 26.65 15.05 -1.72
CA HIS A 206 26.17 16.31 -2.37
C HIS A 206 27.24 17.31 -2.84
N PRO A 207 27.47 17.35 -4.16
CA PRO A 207 27.72 18.57 -4.92
C PRO A 207 26.44 19.17 -5.58
N SER A 208 25.26 18.56 -5.41
CA SER A 208 23.97 19.03 -6.00
C SER A 208 22.77 18.36 -5.31
N THR A 209 21.61 19.03 -5.26
CA THR A 209 20.31 18.50 -4.76
C THR A 209 19.40 17.97 -5.88
N GLU A 210 19.88 17.87 -7.13
CA GLU A 210 19.04 17.71 -8.34
C GLU A 210 18.26 16.38 -8.47
N TYR A 211 18.45 15.45 -7.54
CA TYR A 211 17.85 14.11 -7.48
C TYR A 211 16.98 13.91 -6.23
N TYR A 212 16.65 14.99 -5.51
CA TYR A 212 15.62 14.95 -4.46
C TYR A 212 14.28 15.36 -5.02
N ASN A 213 13.31 14.47 -4.88
CA ASN A 213 11.90 14.73 -5.15
C ASN A 213 11.36 15.83 -4.21
N SER A 214 10.14 16.32 -4.47
CA SER A 214 9.47 17.41 -3.72
C SER A 214 10.11 18.80 -3.85
N ASP A 215 9.38 19.85 -3.45
CA ASP A 215 9.78 21.24 -3.60
C ASP A 215 10.76 21.74 -2.51
N HIS A 216 10.73 23.03 -2.19
CA HIS A 216 11.57 23.65 -1.17
C HIS A 216 11.30 23.15 0.25
N LEU A 217 10.11 22.59 0.51
CA LEU A 217 9.64 22.25 1.87
C LEU A 217 9.90 20.79 2.26
N SER A 218 10.53 20.03 1.36
CA SER A 218 10.93 18.64 1.59
C SER A 218 11.87 18.51 2.80
N GLN A 219 11.57 17.57 3.69
CA GLN A 219 12.33 17.27 4.92
C GLN A 219 12.48 15.76 5.06
N THR A 220 13.64 15.32 5.54
CA THR A 220 13.97 13.89 5.73
C THR A 220 14.92 13.69 6.91
N LEU A 221 15.01 12.44 7.39
CA LEU A 221 15.93 12.00 8.44
C LEU A 221 17.40 12.20 8.01
N THR A 222 18.29 12.49 8.98
CA THR A 222 19.72 12.72 8.71
C THR A 222 20.64 11.91 9.64
N VAL A 223 20.40 11.97 10.95
CA VAL A 223 21.22 11.36 12.01
C VAL A 223 20.30 10.91 13.15
N HIS A 224 20.53 9.75 13.75
CA HIS A 224 19.92 9.37 15.05
C HIS A 224 20.64 8.19 15.71
N ARG A 225 20.11 7.75 16.85
CA ARG A 225 20.53 6.58 17.62
C ARG A 225 19.29 5.70 17.82
N GLU A 226 19.45 4.38 17.69
CA GLU A 226 18.39 3.37 17.80
C GLU A 226 18.69 2.47 19.01
N ASN A 227 17.66 1.92 19.66
CA ASN A 227 17.88 1.12 20.89
C ASN A 227 18.50 -0.27 20.57
N TRP A 228 18.10 -0.90 19.45
CA TRP A 228 18.48 -2.30 19.20
C TRP A 228 19.99 -2.50 18.90
N ALA A 229 20.71 -2.91 19.94
CA ALA A 229 22.10 -3.35 19.95
C ALA A 229 23.16 -2.29 19.56
N ARG A 230 23.26 -1.23 20.39
CA ARG A 230 24.45 -0.34 20.50
C ARG A 230 24.92 0.26 19.16
N ARG A 231 24.08 1.07 18.50
CA ARG A 231 24.36 1.61 17.15
C ARG A 231 24.17 3.11 17.06
N HIS A 232 24.85 3.74 16.11
CA HIS A 232 24.52 5.08 15.61
C HIS A 232 24.11 4.96 14.16
N LEU A 233 23.17 5.80 13.73
CA LEU A 233 22.69 5.89 12.35
C LEU A 233 23.05 7.26 11.78
N SER A 234 23.79 7.27 10.66
CA SER A 234 23.82 8.43 9.75
C SER A 234 23.17 8.01 8.42
N GLN A 235 22.17 8.78 7.96
CA GLN A 235 21.24 8.45 6.87
C GLN A 235 21.38 9.38 5.63
N PRO A 236 22.30 9.10 4.68
CA PRO A 236 22.08 9.16 3.23
C PRO A 236 21.63 10.39 2.45
N GLU A 237 21.51 11.58 3.03
CA GLU A 237 21.12 12.76 2.24
C GLU A 237 22.00 14.02 2.43
N ARG A 238 23.31 13.80 2.61
CA ARG A 238 24.48 14.55 2.08
C ARG A 238 24.54 16.12 2.00
N SER A 239 25.72 16.76 2.09
CA SER A 239 26.18 17.92 1.27
C SER A 239 27.57 18.52 1.61
N GLU A 240 28.43 18.88 0.65
CA GLU A 240 29.43 19.98 0.82
C GLU A 240 30.09 20.41 -0.51
N ALA A 241 30.80 21.55 -0.48
CA ALA A 241 30.99 22.40 -1.65
C ALA A 241 32.10 21.97 -2.65
N LEU A 242 31.72 21.20 -3.67
CA LEU A 242 32.33 21.27 -5.00
C LEU A 242 31.24 21.58 -6.05
N GLY A 243 31.50 22.54 -6.93
CA GLY A 243 30.49 23.10 -7.84
C GLY A 243 30.06 22.17 -8.98
N TYR A 244 28.99 22.57 -9.69
CA TYR A 244 28.49 21.88 -10.88
C TYR A 244 29.59 21.66 -11.93
N GLY A 245 29.92 20.39 -12.17
CA GLY A 245 31.02 19.99 -13.05
C GLY A 245 32.02 19.11 -12.32
N ILE A 246 31.59 17.92 -11.90
CA ILE A 246 32.48 16.87 -11.36
C ILE A 246 33.39 16.42 -12.50
N CYS A 247 34.58 17.02 -12.60
CA CYS A 247 35.44 16.93 -13.78
C CYS A 247 35.95 15.51 -14.11
N TRP A 248 35.96 14.60 -13.13
CA TRP A 248 36.30 13.19 -13.32
C TRP A 248 35.11 12.31 -13.73
N PHE A 249 33.87 12.78 -13.62
CA PHE A 249 32.66 12.01 -13.90
C PHE A 249 32.23 12.20 -15.37
N ASP A 250 32.89 11.49 -16.28
CA ASP A 250 32.54 11.52 -17.71
C ASP A 250 31.29 10.70 -18.03
N ASN A 251 30.13 11.22 -17.64
CA ASN A 251 28.83 10.70 -18.04
C ASN A 251 28.13 11.70 -18.97
N LYS A 252 27.92 11.30 -20.23
CA LYS A 252 27.32 12.14 -21.29
C LYS A 252 25.96 12.74 -20.92
N ALA A 253 25.11 12.01 -20.19
CA ALA A 253 23.79 12.49 -19.78
C ALA A 253 23.90 13.48 -18.60
N TYR A 254 24.77 13.20 -17.63
CA TYR A 254 25.06 14.10 -16.51
C TYR A 254 25.71 15.41 -16.97
N ASN A 255 26.61 15.35 -17.96
CA ASN A 255 27.35 16.51 -18.49
C ASN A 255 26.58 17.29 -19.57
N SER A 256 25.43 16.80 -20.02
CA SER A 256 24.55 17.54 -20.93
C SER A 256 23.67 18.52 -20.13
N ARG A 257 24.12 19.78 -20.02
CA ARG A 257 23.49 20.82 -19.19
C ARG A 257 23.29 22.14 -19.94
N GLY A 258 22.30 22.91 -19.51
CA GLY A 258 21.97 24.27 -19.96
C GLY A 258 21.54 25.16 -18.79
N GLY A 259 20.68 26.13 -19.05
CA GLY A 259 20.13 27.02 -18.03
C GLY A 259 18.73 27.53 -18.38
N LEU A 260 18.08 28.17 -17.41
CA LEU A 260 16.73 28.73 -17.52
C LEU A 260 16.66 30.08 -16.79
N GLN A 261 15.98 31.07 -17.36
CA GLN A 261 15.68 32.33 -16.67
C GLN A 261 14.31 32.88 -17.07
N GLY A 262 13.71 33.69 -16.19
CA GLY A 262 12.43 34.35 -16.45
C GLY A 262 12.08 35.38 -15.39
N THR A 263 10.95 36.07 -15.58
CA THR A 263 10.42 37.08 -14.65
C THR A 263 8.94 36.82 -14.40
N LEU A 264 8.56 36.42 -13.19
CA LEU A 264 7.17 36.25 -12.77
C LEU A 264 6.57 37.58 -12.32
N ARG A 265 5.40 37.93 -12.86
CA ARG A 265 4.64 39.14 -12.52
C ARG A 265 3.18 38.79 -12.29
N LEU A 266 2.63 39.26 -11.18
CA LEU A 266 1.22 39.03 -10.83
C LEU A 266 0.29 39.84 -11.75
N SER A 267 -0.92 39.34 -11.99
CA SER A 267 -1.92 40.03 -12.80
C SER A 267 -2.51 41.30 -12.12
N ASP A 268 -2.26 41.51 -10.83
CA ASP A 268 -2.53 42.78 -10.14
C ASP A 268 -1.42 43.84 -10.35
N GLY A 269 -0.32 43.46 -11.01
CA GLY A 269 0.82 44.32 -11.31
C GLY A 269 1.99 44.25 -10.33
N ARG A 270 1.89 43.53 -9.21
CA ARG A 270 3.04 43.29 -8.32
C ARG A 270 4.11 42.43 -9.03
N PRO A 271 5.41 42.65 -8.78
CA PRO A 271 6.41 41.62 -9.05
C PRO A 271 6.13 40.43 -8.13
N ALA A 272 6.30 39.20 -8.61
CA ALA A 272 6.23 38.03 -7.76
C ALA A 272 7.54 37.91 -6.93
N SER A 273 7.74 38.78 -5.95
CA SER A 273 8.97 38.86 -5.12
C SER A 273 9.02 37.74 -4.08
N ASN A 274 10.19 37.10 -3.92
CA ASN A 274 10.44 35.96 -3.02
C ASN A 274 9.60 34.69 -3.29
N ALA A 275 8.96 34.58 -4.46
CA ALA A 275 8.21 33.39 -4.84
C ALA A 275 9.12 32.16 -4.87
N ALA A 276 8.63 31.04 -4.34
CA ALA A 276 9.27 29.74 -4.46
C ALA A 276 9.08 29.24 -5.89
N VAL A 277 10.17 29.07 -6.65
CA VAL A 277 10.15 28.61 -8.05
C VAL A 277 10.83 27.25 -8.14
N TYR A 278 10.11 26.28 -8.70
CA TYR A 278 10.48 24.87 -8.77
C TYR A 278 10.43 24.40 -10.23
N LEU A 279 11.37 23.55 -10.62
CA LEU A 279 11.48 22.94 -11.94
C LEU A 279 11.59 21.42 -11.77
N GLY A 280 10.69 20.66 -12.38
CA GLY A 280 10.55 19.20 -12.20
C GLY A 280 9.85 18.50 -13.37
N ASP A 281 9.03 17.49 -13.08
CA ASP A 281 8.34 16.65 -14.09
C ASP A 281 7.51 17.51 -15.06
N SER A 282 7.50 17.14 -16.35
CA SER A 282 6.87 17.93 -17.42
C SER A 282 5.36 18.10 -17.27
N ASP A 283 4.68 17.13 -16.66
CA ASP A 283 3.26 17.26 -16.36
C ASP A 283 3.05 18.12 -15.10
N THR A 284 2.68 19.38 -15.31
CA THR A 284 2.37 20.31 -14.22
C THR A 284 1.01 20.09 -13.55
N ASN A 285 0.23 19.08 -13.96
CA ASN A 285 -0.90 18.58 -13.17
C ASN A 285 -0.43 17.75 -11.96
N VAL A 286 0.74 17.09 -12.05
CA VAL A 286 1.36 16.38 -10.92
C VAL A 286 1.97 17.41 -9.96
N ARG A 287 1.39 17.55 -8.77
CA ARG A 287 1.89 18.46 -7.71
C ARG A 287 3.35 18.12 -7.35
N PRO A 288 4.23 19.11 -7.08
CA PRO A 288 5.65 18.87 -6.81
C PRO A 288 5.97 17.78 -5.78
N SER A 289 5.12 17.62 -4.75
CA SER A 289 5.38 16.68 -3.64
C SER A 289 5.28 15.19 -4.00
N ILE A 290 4.77 14.84 -5.19
CA ILE A 290 4.67 13.45 -5.68
C ILE A 290 5.32 13.25 -7.06
N GLN A 291 6.17 14.19 -7.47
CA GLN A 291 6.97 14.02 -8.69
C GLN A 291 8.14 13.07 -8.43
N GLY A 292 8.49 12.26 -9.44
CA GLY A 292 9.58 11.27 -9.34
C GLY A 292 10.18 10.83 -10.68
N SER A 293 9.81 11.47 -11.80
CA SER A 293 10.18 11.06 -13.17
C SER A 293 11.40 11.79 -13.75
N ASN A 294 11.94 12.80 -13.07
CA ASN A 294 12.87 13.79 -13.65
C ASN A 294 13.91 14.28 -12.62
N TYR A 295 14.52 15.45 -12.88
CA TYR A 295 15.47 16.13 -11.99
C TYR A 295 14.88 17.43 -11.44
N TYR A 296 15.22 17.76 -10.20
CA TYR A 296 14.48 18.75 -9.40
C TYR A 296 15.33 19.92 -8.94
N TYR A 297 14.94 21.12 -9.36
CA TYR A 297 15.69 22.34 -9.10
C TYR A 297 14.79 23.36 -8.41
N THR A 298 15.29 23.94 -7.33
CA THR A 298 14.61 24.96 -6.52
C THR A 298 15.37 26.28 -6.56
N THR A 299 14.63 27.39 -6.64
CA THR A 299 15.18 28.75 -6.55
C THR A 299 14.13 29.71 -6.02
N TYR A 300 14.51 30.96 -5.73
CA TYR A 300 13.58 32.02 -5.35
C TYR A 300 13.68 33.18 -6.32
N THR A 301 12.56 33.88 -6.56
CA THR A 301 12.60 35.14 -7.29
C THR A 301 13.18 36.27 -6.44
N ASN A 302 13.97 37.14 -7.06
CA ASN A 302 14.36 38.40 -6.42
C ASN A 302 13.19 39.41 -6.38
N ASP A 303 13.44 40.59 -5.78
CA ASP A 303 12.43 41.65 -5.63
C ASP A 303 11.75 42.15 -6.90
N LYS A 304 12.32 41.86 -8.08
CA LYS A 304 11.76 42.22 -9.39
C LYS A 304 11.05 41.04 -10.06
N GLY A 305 10.79 39.96 -9.32
CA GLY A 305 10.16 38.73 -9.82
C GLY A 305 11.09 37.86 -10.68
N ARG A 306 12.39 38.16 -10.76
CA ARG A 306 13.31 37.44 -11.64
C ARG A 306 13.86 36.19 -10.97
N PHE A 307 13.85 35.07 -11.68
CA PHE A 307 14.46 33.80 -11.27
C PHE A 307 15.45 33.31 -12.34
N SER A 308 16.38 32.44 -11.93
CA SER A 308 17.27 31.74 -12.84
C SER A 308 17.74 30.40 -12.25
N PHE A 309 17.83 29.38 -13.10
CA PHE A 309 18.51 28.12 -12.83
C PHE A 309 19.72 27.99 -13.75
N LYS A 310 20.85 27.53 -13.21
CA LYS A 310 22.09 27.27 -13.96
C LYS A 310 22.41 25.78 -13.91
N HIS A 311 23.11 25.28 -14.92
CA HIS A 311 23.58 23.89 -15.00
C HIS A 311 22.46 22.84 -14.90
N VAL A 312 21.25 23.17 -15.36
CA VAL A 312 20.10 22.25 -15.43
C VAL A 312 20.38 21.18 -16.49
N ARG A 313 20.18 19.89 -16.20
CA ARG A 313 20.34 18.82 -17.21
C ARG A 313 19.39 19.03 -18.39
N THR A 314 19.81 18.68 -19.60
CA THR A 314 18.94 18.79 -20.79
C THR A 314 17.76 17.84 -20.74
N GLY A 315 16.57 18.34 -21.05
CA GLY A 315 15.31 17.60 -20.98
C GLY A 315 14.10 18.53 -21.10
N SER A 316 12.89 17.96 -21.12
CA SER A 316 11.65 18.70 -20.86
C SER A 316 11.42 18.81 -19.35
N TYR A 317 10.78 19.89 -18.91
CA TYR A 317 10.46 20.14 -17.51
C TYR A 317 9.16 20.91 -17.34
N GLY A 318 8.51 20.74 -16.19
CA GLY A 318 7.43 21.58 -15.70
C GLY A 318 7.96 22.66 -14.78
N LEU A 319 7.64 23.91 -15.05
CA LEU A 319 7.94 25.06 -14.20
C LEU A 319 6.74 25.36 -13.30
N TYR A 320 6.96 25.38 -11.99
CA TYR A 320 5.98 25.69 -10.96
C TYR A 320 6.44 26.93 -10.17
N ALA A 321 5.51 27.76 -9.71
CA ALA A 321 5.80 28.73 -8.66
C ALA A 321 4.64 28.89 -7.67
N SER A 322 4.97 28.97 -6.39
CA SER A 322 4.02 29.26 -5.30
C SER A 322 4.49 30.47 -4.49
N SER A 323 3.58 31.01 -3.68
CA SER A 323 3.95 31.99 -2.67
C SER A 323 4.89 31.36 -1.62
N ASN A 324 5.61 32.25 -0.93
CA ASN A 324 6.53 32.00 0.17
C ASN A 324 6.42 33.20 1.15
N GLY A 325 5.18 33.61 1.41
CA GLY A 325 4.84 34.65 2.38
C GLY A 325 5.24 36.06 1.95
N GLY A 326 5.49 36.93 2.93
CA GLY A 326 5.94 38.31 2.73
C GLY A 326 5.05 39.10 1.76
N LYS A 327 5.64 39.62 0.67
CA LYS A 327 4.96 40.42 -0.37
C LYS A 327 3.91 39.63 -1.17
N LEU A 328 3.86 38.30 -0.99
CA LEU A 328 2.94 37.36 -1.63
C LEU A 328 2.07 36.61 -0.60
N ALA A 329 2.04 37.03 0.68
CA ALA A 329 1.32 36.32 1.75
C ALA A 329 -0.18 36.09 1.48
N ASP A 330 -0.78 36.82 0.53
CA ASP A 330 -2.17 36.74 0.09
C ASP A 330 -2.39 35.97 -1.23
N VAL A 331 -1.32 35.46 -1.84
CA VAL A 331 -1.36 34.79 -3.15
C VAL A 331 -1.47 33.28 -2.98
N TYR A 332 -2.71 32.79 -2.93
CA TYR A 332 -3.04 31.36 -2.81
C TYR A 332 -3.08 30.62 -4.16
N THR A 333 -3.06 31.32 -5.30
CA THR A 333 -2.98 30.68 -6.63
C THR A 333 -1.54 30.34 -6.96
N ASN A 334 -1.29 29.21 -7.62
CA ASN A 334 0.03 28.84 -8.12
C ASN A 334 0.19 29.21 -9.61
N TYR A 335 1.42 29.37 -10.06
CA TYR A 335 1.78 29.45 -11.47
C TYR A 335 2.30 28.09 -11.95
N THR A 336 1.85 27.65 -13.12
CA THR A 336 2.35 26.44 -13.80
C THR A 336 2.65 26.72 -15.26
N LYS A 337 3.67 26.04 -15.80
CA LYS A 337 3.97 25.96 -17.22
C LYS A 337 4.71 24.66 -17.55
N SER A 338 4.08 23.80 -18.36
CA SER A 338 4.72 22.63 -18.98
C SER A 338 5.68 23.01 -20.11
N ASP A 339 6.41 22.01 -20.63
CA ASP A 339 7.22 22.04 -21.85
C ASP A 339 8.37 23.06 -21.86
N VAL A 340 9.05 23.17 -20.71
CA VAL A 340 10.23 24.02 -20.56
C VAL A 340 11.49 23.24 -20.99
N ASN A 341 11.71 23.18 -22.30
CA ASN A 341 12.78 22.40 -22.90
C ASN A 341 14.18 23.03 -22.72
N ILE A 342 15.03 22.39 -21.92
CA ILE A 342 16.41 22.80 -21.65
C ILE A 342 17.36 22.15 -22.66
N THR A 343 18.16 22.99 -23.34
CA THR A 343 19.11 22.56 -24.38
C THR A 343 20.56 22.81 -23.95
N LYS A 344 21.50 21.99 -24.46
CA LYS A 344 22.89 21.98 -24.00
C LYS A 344 23.58 23.31 -24.31
N ASP A 345 24.41 23.77 -23.37
CA ASP A 345 25.26 24.97 -23.47
C ASP A 345 24.48 26.27 -23.77
N ARG A 346 23.17 26.29 -23.51
CA ARG A 346 22.27 27.44 -23.76
C ARG A 346 21.43 27.76 -22.53
N THR A 347 21.16 29.04 -22.31
CA THR A 347 20.20 29.50 -21.31
C THR A 347 18.89 29.89 -21.99
N LEU A 348 17.81 29.14 -21.71
CA LEU A 348 16.47 29.48 -22.17
C LEU A 348 15.95 30.69 -21.40
N ASN A 349 15.49 31.73 -22.11
CA ASN A 349 14.88 32.91 -21.52
C ASN A 349 13.37 32.91 -21.79
N LEU A 350 12.57 32.72 -20.74
CA LEU A 350 11.11 32.72 -20.82
C LEU A 350 10.49 34.14 -20.81
N GLY A 351 11.30 35.19 -20.71
CA GLY A 351 10.83 36.57 -20.71
C GLY A 351 10.02 36.92 -19.45
N GLN A 352 8.88 37.59 -19.62
CA GLN A 352 7.95 37.92 -18.53
C GLN A 352 6.75 36.96 -18.56
N LEU A 353 6.53 36.26 -17.46
CA LEU A 353 5.48 35.29 -17.23
C LEU A 353 4.38 35.91 -16.36
N ALA A 354 3.13 35.86 -16.83
CA ALA A 354 1.98 36.39 -16.12
C ALA A 354 1.38 35.35 -15.16
N TRP A 355 1.44 35.61 -13.86
CA TRP A 355 0.82 34.80 -12.82
C TRP A 355 -0.56 35.37 -12.49
N LYS A 356 -1.61 34.62 -12.81
CA LYS A 356 -2.99 35.01 -12.53
C LYS A 356 -3.28 34.90 -11.04
N VAL A 357 -3.46 36.04 -10.37
CA VAL A 357 -4.00 36.09 -8.99
C VAL A 357 -5.53 36.10 -9.02
N SER A 358 -6.17 35.87 -7.87
CA SER A 358 -7.64 35.99 -7.79
C SER A 358 -8.07 37.43 -8.13
N GLY A 359 -9.11 37.59 -8.96
CA GLY A 359 -9.62 38.91 -9.39
C GLY A 359 -10.43 39.65 -8.32
N ARG A 360 -10.08 39.50 -7.04
CA ARG A 360 -10.86 39.95 -5.89
C ARG A 360 -10.40 41.33 -5.44
N THR A 361 -11.32 42.28 -5.39
CA THR A 361 -11.03 43.71 -5.15
C THR A 361 -10.99 44.12 -3.68
N LYS A 362 -11.47 43.27 -2.77
CA LYS A 362 -11.48 43.52 -1.32
C LYS A 362 -11.16 42.24 -0.56
N ARG A 363 -10.23 42.33 0.41
CA ARG A 363 -9.99 41.33 1.46
C ARG A 363 -10.86 41.71 2.67
N ILE A 364 -11.44 40.72 3.35
CA ILE A 364 -12.20 40.95 4.60
C ILE A 364 -11.25 40.81 5.78
N TRP A 365 -10.62 39.65 5.91
CA TRP A 365 -9.56 39.33 6.86
C TRP A 365 -8.61 38.29 6.27
N GLN A 366 -7.54 37.97 7.01
CA GLN A 366 -6.60 36.90 6.75
C GLN A 366 -5.94 36.53 8.07
N ILE A 367 -5.62 35.25 8.26
CA ILE A 367 -4.86 34.70 9.39
C ILE A 367 -3.66 33.97 8.79
N GLY A 368 -2.44 34.32 9.20
CA GLY A 368 -1.18 33.80 8.66
C GLY A 368 -0.94 34.14 7.18
N ALA A 369 -0.14 33.33 6.49
CA ALA A 369 0.27 33.54 5.11
C ALA A 369 0.13 32.28 4.24
N PHE A 370 -0.10 32.46 2.93
CA PHE A 370 -0.08 31.37 1.95
C PHE A 370 1.36 30.93 1.58
N ASP A 371 2.20 30.62 2.58
CA ASP A 371 3.58 30.13 2.37
C ASP A 371 3.74 28.60 2.41
N LYS A 372 2.63 27.87 2.52
CA LYS A 372 2.53 26.41 2.70
C LYS A 372 3.15 25.87 4.01
N THR A 373 3.61 26.72 4.92
CA THR A 373 4.07 26.32 6.26
C THR A 373 3.02 26.68 7.32
N ALA A 374 3.29 26.32 8.58
CA ALA A 374 2.55 26.80 9.73
C ALA A 374 3.35 27.84 10.56
N ARG A 375 4.44 28.37 10.00
CA ARG A 375 5.35 29.30 10.69
C ARG A 375 4.64 30.62 10.95
N GLY A 376 4.83 31.17 12.15
CA GLY A 376 4.13 32.38 12.62
C GLY A 376 2.88 32.11 13.46
N PHE A 377 2.28 30.92 13.33
CA PHE A 377 1.31 30.41 14.32
C PHE A 377 2.03 29.91 15.57
N LYS A 378 1.32 29.91 16.70
CA LYS A 378 1.83 29.33 17.95
C LYS A 378 2.23 27.86 17.72
N ASN A 379 3.42 27.53 18.19
CA ASN A 379 4.09 26.23 18.09
C ASN A 379 4.40 25.73 16.65
N GLY A 380 4.18 26.54 15.61
CA GLY A 380 4.44 26.19 14.22
C GLY A 380 5.89 26.37 13.75
N GLY A 381 6.86 26.29 14.65
CA GLY A 381 8.26 26.67 14.42
C GLY A 381 9.28 25.80 15.16
N LEU A 382 10.52 26.29 15.24
CA LEU A 382 11.58 25.66 16.05
C LEU A 382 11.43 26.07 17.53
N PRO A 383 11.83 25.20 18.49
CA PRO A 383 12.34 23.84 18.29
C PRO A 383 11.23 22.87 17.88
N TYR A 384 11.54 21.94 16.96
CA TYR A 384 10.65 20.83 16.66
C TYR A 384 10.72 19.82 17.81
N GLN A 385 9.57 19.47 18.39
CA GLN A 385 9.45 18.59 19.56
C GLN A 385 8.20 17.73 19.43
N HIS A 386 8.29 16.48 19.89
CA HIS A 386 7.16 15.56 19.91
C HIS A 386 6.10 15.97 20.94
N GLY A 387 4.83 15.59 20.74
CA GLY A 387 3.71 15.87 21.65
C GLY A 387 3.18 17.31 21.67
N VAL A 388 3.86 18.29 21.06
CA VAL A 388 3.48 19.72 21.13
C VAL A 388 2.09 20.04 20.56
N THR A 389 1.51 19.15 19.76
CA THR A 389 0.10 19.18 19.33
C THR A 389 -0.88 19.10 20.50
N GLU A 390 -0.49 18.58 21.67
CA GLU A 390 -1.32 18.47 22.88
C GLU A 390 -1.59 19.85 23.51
N GLU A 391 -0.74 20.85 23.26
CA GLU A 391 -0.94 22.22 23.75
C GLU A 391 -2.07 22.97 23.03
N SER A 392 -2.51 22.48 21.86
CA SER A 392 -3.57 23.12 21.08
C SER A 392 -4.93 22.97 21.78
N PRO A 393 -5.61 24.08 22.11
CA PRO A 393 -6.86 24.02 22.85
C PRO A 393 -7.98 23.45 21.98
N ALA A 394 -8.89 22.67 22.59
CA ALA A 394 -10.08 22.17 21.91
C ALA A 394 -10.95 23.31 21.34
N ASN A 395 -11.05 24.43 22.06
CA ASN A 395 -11.80 25.61 21.62
C ASN A 395 -10.90 26.85 21.60
N LEU A 396 -11.05 27.67 20.56
CA LEU A 396 -10.27 28.89 20.34
C LEU A 396 -11.18 29.96 19.73
N THR A 397 -11.07 31.21 20.16
CA THR A 397 -11.71 32.35 19.49
C THR A 397 -10.66 33.34 19.02
N PHE A 398 -10.66 33.64 17.72
CA PHE A 398 -9.80 34.64 17.10
C PHE A 398 -10.64 35.86 16.72
N GLU A 399 -10.41 36.99 17.38
CA GLU A 399 -11.11 38.24 17.11
C GLU A 399 -10.31 39.08 16.09
N VAL A 400 -10.81 39.19 14.87
CA VAL A 400 -10.15 39.94 13.79
C VAL A 400 -9.98 41.42 14.17
N GLY A 401 -8.71 41.85 14.26
CA GLY A 401 -8.34 43.20 14.67
C GLY A 401 -7.98 43.34 16.16
N LYS A 402 -8.12 42.27 16.96
CA LYS A 402 -7.56 42.18 18.32
C LYS A 402 -6.50 41.08 18.42
N SER A 403 -6.83 39.88 17.93
CA SER A 403 -5.92 38.72 17.88
C SER A 403 -4.84 38.90 16.80
N LYS A 404 -3.69 38.28 17.03
CA LYS A 404 -2.55 38.19 16.12
C LYS A 404 -2.42 36.77 15.59
N ASP A 405 -1.73 36.58 14.47
CA ASP A 405 -1.42 35.23 13.94
C ASP A 405 -0.71 34.33 14.98
N SER A 406 0.11 34.93 15.85
CA SER A 406 0.78 34.24 16.98
C SER A 406 -0.17 33.66 18.04
N ASP A 407 -1.44 34.01 18.01
CA ASP A 407 -2.45 33.59 18.97
C ASP A 407 -3.28 32.41 18.41
N TRP A 408 -3.14 32.14 17.10
CA TRP A 408 -3.65 30.94 16.43
C TRP A 408 -2.64 29.81 16.54
N TYR A 409 -3.09 28.57 16.78
CA TYR A 409 -2.20 27.42 16.92
C TYR A 409 -1.96 26.74 15.57
N TYR A 410 -0.76 26.19 15.38
CA TYR A 410 -0.32 25.58 14.11
C TYR A 410 -1.09 24.34 13.66
N ALA A 411 -1.72 23.61 14.59
CA ALA A 411 -2.45 22.37 14.34
C ALA A 411 -3.66 22.27 15.26
N SER A 412 -4.82 21.87 14.73
CA SER A 412 -5.99 21.50 15.54
C SER A 412 -5.99 19.98 15.74
N SER A 413 -5.87 19.56 17.00
CA SER A 413 -5.60 18.17 17.42
C SER A 413 -6.67 17.61 18.36
N ALA A 414 -7.33 18.49 19.13
CA ALA A 414 -8.38 18.16 20.07
C ALA A 414 -9.77 18.41 19.47
N ILE A 415 -10.74 17.57 19.83
CA ILE A 415 -12.13 17.69 19.37
C ILE A 415 -12.77 18.92 20.01
N GLY A 416 -13.13 19.92 19.19
CA GLY A 416 -13.81 21.16 19.60
C GLY A 416 -13.90 22.15 18.43
N THR A 417 -14.14 23.42 18.74
CA THR A 417 -14.46 24.46 17.75
C THR A 417 -13.49 25.65 17.81
N TRP A 418 -12.86 25.97 16.68
CA TRP A 418 -12.07 27.20 16.52
C TRP A 418 -12.88 28.23 15.73
N THR A 419 -13.24 29.32 16.39
CA THR A 419 -14.12 30.39 15.89
C THR A 419 -13.30 31.60 15.42
N VAL A 420 -13.64 32.17 14.27
CA VAL A 420 -13.09 33.45 13.79
C VAL A 420 -14.21 34.49 13.81
N GLU A 421 -14.11 35.48 14.69
CA GLU A 421 -15.07 36.57 14.83
C GLU A 421 -14.60 37.81 14.08
N PHE A 422 -15.46 38.39 13.25
CA PHE A 422 -15.14 39.57 12.45
C PHE A 422 -16.38 40.40 12.12
N ASN A 423 -16.20 41.72 12.04
CA ASN A 423 -17.26 42.64 11.64
C ASN A 423 -17.29 42.79 10.10
N LEU A 424 -18.50 42.78 9.53
CA LEU A 424 -18.76 43.23 8.16
C LEU A 424 -19.23 44.69 8.17
N ALA A 425 -18.90 45.45 7.12
CA ALA A 425 -19.46 46.78 6.94
C ALA A 425 -20.94 46.67 6.54
N GLU A 426 -21.81 47.49 7.14
CA GLU A 426 -23.26 47.50 6.87
C GLU A 426 -23.57 47.60 5.36
N ASN A 427 -22.81 48.44 4.64
CA ASN A 427 -22.94 48.63 3.18
C ASN A 427 -22.52 47.41 2.33
N ASP A 428 -21.77 46.45 2.88
CA ASP A 428 -21.46 45.19 2.20
C ASP A 428 -22.53 44.13 2.49
N PHE A 429 -23.07 44.12 3.72
CA PHE A 429 -24.17 43.25 4.13
C PHE A 429 -25.49 43.62 3.43
N ALA A 430 -25.87 44.90 3.46
CA ALA A 430 -27.07 45.42 2.78
C ALA A 430 -27.03 45.27 1.25
N ALA A 431 -25.83 45.13 0.67
CA ALA A 431 -25.63 44.87 -0.76
C ALA A 431 -25.58 43.38 -1.12
N ASN A 432 -25.80 42.47 -0.15
CA ASN A 432 -25.83 41.01 -0.31
C ASN A 432 -24.66 40.44 -1.13
N LYS A 433 -23.44 40.91 -0.85
CA LYS A 433 -22.24 40.56 -1.62
C LYS A 433 -21.73 39.15 -1.26
N THR A 434 -21.36 38.38 -2.27
CA THR A 434 -20.73 37.07 -2.07
C THR A 434 -19.27 37.19 -1.63
N ALA A 435 -18.86 36.33 -0.69
CA ALA A 435 -17.48 36.15 -0.27
C ALA A 435 -16.96 34.77 -0.72
N LEU A 436 -15.69 34.48 -0.48
CA LEU A 436 -15.24 33.08 -0.30
C LEU A 436 -14.12 33.07 0.74
N LEU A 437 -14.15 32.03 1.57
CA LEU A 437 -13.12 31.66 2.52
C LEU A 437 -12.13 30.73 1.80
N SER A 438 -10.83 31.04 1.85
CA SER A 438 -9.77 30.14 1.41
C SER A 438 -9.06 29.58 2.64
N VAL A 439 -9.15 28.26 2.83
CA VAL A 439 -8.38 27.53 3.84
C VAL A 439 -7.23 26.81 3.14
N SER A 440 -6.06 26.76 3.77
CA SER A 440 -4.87 26.07 3.27
C SER A 440 -4.15 25.43 4.45
N PHE A 441 -3.63 24.21 4.26
CA PHE A 441 -2.95 23.44 5.31
C PHE A 441 -1.52 23.12 4.89
N ALA A 442 -0.58 23.13 5.85
CA ALA A 442 0.79 22.64 5.66
C ALA A 442 0.90 21.10 5.78
N GLY A 443 -0.16 20.45 6.28
CA GLY A 443 -0.31 19.01 6.50
C GLY A 443 -1.63 18.71 7.19
N TYR A 444 -2.07 17.45 7.16
CA TYR A 444 -3.29 16.96 7.83
C TYR A 444 -3.17 15.45 8.09
N SER A 445 -3.98 14.90 8.99
CA SER A 445 -4.06 13.45 9.23
C SER A 445 -5.16 12.80 8.38
N GLN A 446 -4.90 11.62 7.80
CA GLN A 446 -5.88 10.90 6.98
C GLN A 446 -7.14 10.45 7.76
N SER A 447 -7.10 10.45 9.09
CA SER A 447 -8.25 10.10 9.95
C SER A 447 -9.06 11.31 10.42
N ALA A 448 -8.70 12.54 10.01
CA ALA A 448 -9.36 13.77 10.43
C ALA A 448 -10.40 14.27 9.43
N ALA A 449 -11.42 14.97 9.95
CA ALA A 449 -12.37 15.77 9.18
C ALA A 449 -12.66 17.09 9.91
N LEU A 450 -12.74 18.19 9.16
CA LEU A 450 -13.00 19.54 9.67
C LEU A 450 -14.24 20.12 8.97
N ASN A 451 -15.33 20.26 9.72
CA ASN A 451 -16.54 20.94 9.26
C ASN A 451 -16.36 22.46 9.37
N ILE A 452 -16.64 23.20 8.31
CA ILE A 452 -16.57 24.67 8.29
C ILE A 452 -17.99 25.22 8.47
N HIS A 453 -18.20 25.96 9.55
CA HIS A 453 -19.47 26.64 9.84
C HIS A 453 -19.38 28.15 9.59
N VAL A 454 -20.43 28.75 9.04
CA VAL A 454 -20.63 30.20 8.97
C VAL A 454 -21.99 30.53 9.57
N ASN A 455 -21.99 31.32 10.65
CA ASN A 455 -23.18 31.72 11.41
C ASN A 455 -24.06 30.49 11.79
N GLY A 456 -23.41 29.44 12.28
CA GLY A 456 -24.02 28.15 12.66
C GLY A 456 -24.17 27.13 11.52
N ASN A 457 -24.36 27.59 10.28
CA ASN A 457 -24.62 26.71 9.13
C ASN A 457 -23.32 26.08 8.61
N VAL A 458 -23.30 24.75 8.38
CA VAL A 458 -22.19 24.09 7.67
C VAL A 458 -22.17 24.59 6.22
N ILE A 459 -21.00 25.00 5.74
CA ILE A 459 -20.79 25.40 4.34
C ILE A 459 -19.90 24.43 3.54
N ASP A 460 -19.01 23.70 4.21
CA ASP A 460 -18.11 22.71 3.58
C ASP A 460 -17.53 21.74 4.65
N SER A 461 -16.92 20.64 4.22
CA SER A 461 -16.22 19.66 5.08
C SER A 461 -14.92 19.16 4.44
N LEU A 462 -13.80 19.47 5.10
CA LEU A 462 -12.46 19.12 4.63
C LEU A 462 -12.01 17.80 5.28
N SER A 463 -11.75 16.79 4.45
CA SER A 463 -11.49 15.41 4.86
C SER A 463 -10.51 14.72 3.89
N LYS A 464 -10.06 13.51 4.21
CA LYS A 464 -9.22 12.68 3.32
C LYS A 464 -9.80 12.44 1.92
N ASN A 465 -11.13 12.56 1.77
CA ASN A 465 -11.83 12.36 0.48
C ASN A 465 -12.00 13.68 -0.31
N THR A 466 -11.82 14.84 0.33
CA THR A 466 -12.01 16.17 -0.28
C THR A 466 -10.71 16.98 -0.41
N LEU A 467 -9.65 16.62 0.32
CA LEU A 467 -8.32 17.23 0.22
C LEU A 467 -7.40 16.45 -0.73
N ALA A 468 -7.19 16.98 -1.94
CA ALA A 468 -6.33 16.37 -2.97
C ALA A 468 -4.81 16.59 -2.75
N SER A 469 -4.34 16.40 -1.52
CA SER A 469 -2.93 16.51 -1.13
C SER A 469 -2.47 15.27 -0.36
N ASP A 470 -1.19 14.95 -0.47
CA ASP A 470 -0.54 14.07 0.50
C ASP A 470 -0.69 14.66 1.91
N PRO A 471 -0.85 13.83 2.95
CA PRO A 471 -0.46 14.25 4.28
C PRO A 471 1.04 14.53 4.26
N GLY A 472 1.43 15.81 4.22
CA GLY A 472 2.84 16.18 4.42
C GLY A 472 3.31 15.58 5.74
N GLU A 473 4.30 14.69 5.69
CA GLU A 473 4.74 13.87 6.83
C GLU A 473 5.50 14.68 7.89
N TRP A 474 4.79 15.59 8.56
CA TRP A 474 5.20 16.22 9.80
C TRP A 474 5.10 15.21 10.96
N ARG A 475 5.78 14.05 10.84
CA ARG A 475 5.84 12.98 11.87
C ARG A 475 6.42 13.44 13.21
N PHE A 476 7.05 14.61 13.23
CA PHE A 476 7.33 15.39 14.45
C PHE A 476 6.10 15.56 15.36
N PHE A 477 4.88 15.52 14.82
CA PHE A 477 3.68 16.02 15.48
C PHE A 477 2.50 15.04 15.43
N GLN A 478 2.48 14.08 16.36
CA GLN A 478 1.24 13.47 16.84
C GLN A 478 1.17 13.53 18.37
N PRO A 479 -0.04 13.63 18.96
CA PRO A 479 -0.24 13.72 20.40
C PRO A 479 -0.41 12.35 21.06
N ARG A 480 -0.03 12.22 22.34
CA ARG A 480 -0.67 11.24 23.24
C ARG A 480 -2.19 11.50 23.27
N ARG A 481 -3.00 10.46 23.45
CA ARG A 481 -4.41 10.65 23.86
C ARG A 481 -4.89 9.70 24.94
N CYS A 482 -4.28 9.84 26.12
CA CYS A 482 -4.84 9.38 27.39
C CYS A 482 -4.64 10.48 28.46
N LEU A 483 -5.73 11.13 28.85
CA LEU A 483 -5.86 11.78 30.16
C LEU A 483 -7.24 11.43 30.76
N PRO A 484 -7.33 11.04 32.04
CA PRO A 484 -8.61 10.61 32.64
C PRO A 484 -9.45 11.79 33.14
N ASN A 485 -10.70 11.48 33.52
CA ASN A 485 -11.50 12.38 34.36
C ASN A 485 -10.85 12.54 35.75
N ALA A 486 -10.59 13.78 36.16
CA ALA A 486 -10.34 14.15 37.55
C ALA A 486 -11.25 15.35 37.91
N ASN A 487 -11.84 15.32 39.10
CA ASN A 487 -12.93 16.23 39.47
C ASN A 487 -12.55 17.07 40.71
N LEU A 488 -13.08 18.29 40.75
CA LEU A 488 -13.21 19.20 41.91
C LEU A 488 -11.96 19.93 42.49
N SER A 489 -12.08 21.26 42.42
CA SER A 489 -11.87 22.26 43.49
C SER A 489 -10.48 22.89 43.75
N GLY A 490 -10.47 24.23 43.90
CA GLY A 490 -9.64 24.88 44.92
C GLY A 490 -8.86 26.15 44.56
N VAL A 491 -9.42 27.33 44.88
CA VAL A 491 -8.70 28.57 45.29
C VAL A 491 -7.95 29.36 44.18
N SER A 492 -7.79 30.67 44.42
CA SER A 492 -7.27 31.70 43.51
C SER A 492 -6.01 32.41 44.04
N SER A 493 -5.28 33.13 43.18
CA SER A 493 -4.87 34.53 43.42
C SER A 493 -4.01 35.14 42.29
N ASN A 494 -3.96 36.47 42.25
CA ASN A 494 -3.32 37.30 41.21
C ASN A 494 -1.78 37.37 41.34
N LYS A 495 -1.08 37.77 40.25
CA LYS A 495 -0.35 39.07 40.21
C LYS A 495 0.21 39.47 38.84
N ASP A 496 0.54 40.76 38.74
CA ASP A 496 0.88 41.55 37.55
C ASP A 496 2.40 41.67 37.25
N GLN A 497 2.73 42.49 36.23
CA GLN A 497 4.02 43.19 35.93
C GLN A 497 5.07 42.48 35.05
N SER A 498 5.89 43.15 34.21
CA SER A 498 5.84 44.48 33.51
C SER A 498 7.05 44.67 32.55
N TYR A 499 7.20 45.85 31.90
CA TYR A 499 8.28 46.31 30.96
C TYR A 499 8.27 45.67 29.54
N SER A 500 8.38 46.33 28.36
CA SER A 500 8.93 47.60 27.81
C SER A 500 10.42 47.55 27.38
N SER A 501 10.94 48.14 26.29
CA SER A 501 10.37 48.93 25.15
C SER A 501 11.46 49.34 24.12
N ALA A 502 11.07 50.03 23.02
CA ALA A 502 11.87 50.80 22.01
C ALA A 502 12.52 50.02 20.83
N GLY A 503 12.70 50.59 19.62
CA GLY A 503 12.39 51.96 19.15
C GLY A 503 12.37 52.16 17.60
N HIS A 504 12.08 53.40 17.14
CA HIS A 504 11.89 53.86 15.73
C HIS A 504 13.22 54.14 14.96
N GLN A 505 13.35 54.65 13.70
CA GLN A 505 12.48 55.24 12.62
C GLN A 505 13.25 55.07 11.24
N ASP A 506 12.98 55.58 10.02
CA ASP A 506 12.03 56.54 9.37
C ASP A 506 11.91 56.25 7.82
N VAL A 507 11.40 57.20 7.00
CA VAL A 507 11.25 57.17 5.51
C VAL A 507 11.89 58.45 4.86
N PRO A 508 11.53 59.09 3.69
CA PRO A 508 10.57 58.87 2.55
C PRO A 508 11.29 58.36 1.25
N SER A 509 11.13 58.72 -0.05
CA SER A 509 10.56 59.84 -0.85
C SER A 509 10.20 59.44 -2.33
N ARG A 510 9.82 60.42 -3.18
CA ARG A 510 9.37 60.36 -4.62
C ARG A 510 9.63 61.76 -5.27
N PRO A 511 9.14 62.20 -6.48
CA PRO A 511 8.56 61.59 -7.71
C PRO A 511 9.37 62.03 -8.99
N PRO A 512 8.87 62.19 -10.27
CA PRO A 512 7.57 61.93 -10.98
C PRO A 512 7.76 60.90 -12.16
N SER A 513 7.17 60.88 -13.38
CA SER A 513 6.27 61.76 -14.19
C SER A 513 5.44 60.99 -15.28
N HIS A 514 4.90 61.71 -16.29
CA HIS A 514 4.02 61.31 -17.42
C HIS A 514 4.29 62.29 -18.64
N PRO A 515 3.64 62.29 -19.85
CA PRO A 515 2.31 61.74 -20.23
C PRO A 515 2.03 61.22 -21.70
N THR A 516 0.83 60.63 -21.93
CA THR A 516 -0.12 60.70 -23.12
C THR A 516 0.32 60.39 -24.59
N SER A 517 -0.53 59.91 -25.55
CA SER A 517 -1.89 59.29 -25.54
C SER A 517 -2.45 58.94 -26.97
N HIS A 518 -3.45 58.01 -27.07
CA HIS A 518 -4.55 57.93 -28.08
C HIS A 518 -4.22 57.56 -29.57
N VAL A 519 -5.09 56.99 -30.46
CA VAL A 519 -6.47 56.44 -30.42
C VAL A 519 -6.81 55.53 -31.66
N SER A 520 -7.60 54.44 -31.49
CA SER A 520 -8.50 53.67 -32.43
C SER A 520 -8.08 53.33 -33.91
N THR A 521 -8.71 52.48 -34.76
CA THR A 521 -9.98 51.69 -34.85
C THR A 521 -9.74 50.29 -35.51
N GLN A 522 -10.78 49.42 -35.61
CA GLN A 522 -10.78 48.08 -36.27
C GLN A 522 -11.20 48.11 -37.79
N PRO A 523 -11.71 47.02 -38.44
CA PRO A 523 -11.00 46.06 -39.32
C PRO A 523 -11.58 46.03 -40.78
N PRO A 524 -11.39 45.02 -41.68
CA PRO A 524 -12.02 43.68 -41.61
C PRO A 524 -11.27 42.49 -42.33
N ASN A 525 -11.97 41.36 -42.52
CA ASN A 525 -11.56 40.07 -43.11
C ASN A 525 -11.19 40.07 -44.62
N TYR A 526 -10.55 38.99 -45.12
CA TYR A 526 -11.03 38.16 -46.26
C TYR A 526 -10.24 36.82 -46.44
N ALA A 527 -10.79 35.87 -47.19
CA ALA A 527 -10.25 34.55 -47.58
C ALA A 527 -11.04 34.01 -48.82
N PRO A 528 -10.82 32.77 -49.35
CA PRO A 528 -9.61 32.11 -49.89
C PRO A 528 -9.80 31.63 -51.37
N GLN A 529 -8.75 31.10 -52.05
CA GLN A 529 -8.87 30.40 -53.38
C GLN A 529 -7.88 29.22 -53.57
N GLN A 530 -8.00 28.43 -54.65
CA GLN A 530 -7.44 27.06 -54.83
C GLN A 530 -6.77 26.76 -56.20
N GLY A 531 -5.84 25.77 -56.23
CA GLY A 531 -5.46 24.88 -57.36
C GLY A 531 -4.55 25.45 -58.47
N PRO A 532 -4.02 24.65 -59.43
CA PRO A 532 -3.89 23.17 -59.59
C PRO A 532 -2.38 22.72 -59.61
N GLY A 533 -1.90 21.51 -59.97
CA GLY A 533 -2.50 20.17 -60.20
C GLY A 533 -1.81 19.31 -61.31
N TYR A 534 -1.35 18.08 -60.99
CA TYR A 534 -0.77 17.01 -61.87
C TYR A 534 0.61 17.27 -62.55
N PRO A 535 1.37 16.23 -63.03
CA PRO A 535 1.13 14.77 -63.02
C PRO A 535 2.25 13.90 -62.38
N SER A 536 2.13 12.57 -62.52
CA SER A 536 3.17 11.52 -62.38
C SER A 536 3.33 10.80 -63.75
N PRO A 537 4.33 9.94 -64.05
CA PRO A 537 5.21 9.16 -63.14
C PRO A 537 6.71 9.07 -63.55
N GLU A 538 7.53 8.32 -62.78
CA GLU A 538 8.28 7.12 -63.24
C GLU A 538 9.13 6.51 -62.10
N VAL A 539 9.58 5.25 -62.26
CA VAL A 539 10.36 4.52 -61.25
C VAL A 539 11.81 4.35 -61.73
N ALA A 540 12.76 4.84 -60.93
CA ALA A 540 14.19 4.58 -61.11
C ALA A 540 14.82 4.07 -59.81
N HIS A 541 15.30 2.81 -59.81
CA HIS A 541 16.04 2.27 -58.68
C HIS A 541 17.39 2.99 -58.52
N SER A 542 17.64 3.53 -57.33
CA SER A 542 18.99 3.93 -56.89
C SER A 542 19.25 3.42 -55.47
N THR A 543 20.45 2.91 -55.25
CA THR A 543 20.84 2.25 -54.00
C THR A 543 21.25 3.27 -52.95
N GLY A 544 20.29 3.71 -52.15
CA GLY A 544 20.52 4.56 -50.97
C GLY A 544 20.73 3.74 -49.70
N SER A 545 21.76 4.06 -48.91
CA SER A 545 21.96 3.50 -47.57
C SER A 545 20.85 3.99 -46.62
N SER A 546 20.09 3.07 -46.02
CA SER A 546 19.05 3.41 -45.05
C SER A 546 19.65 3.99 -43.77
N SER A 547 19.25 5.21 -43.43
CA SER A 547 19.42 5.75 -42.09
C SER A 547 18.29 5.18 -41.21
N GLN A 548 18.63 4.57 -40.08
CA GLN A 548 17.62 4.09 -39.14
C GLN A 548 16.86 5.27 -38.50
N PRO A 549 15.54 5.17 -38.30
CA PRO A 549 14.80 6.14 -37.49
C PRO A 549 15.25 6.06 -36.02
N GLY A 550 15.06 7.15 -35.27
CA GLY A 550 15.32 7.17 -33.83
C GLY A 550 14.32 6.31 -33.05
N SER A 551 14.73 5.87 -31.85
CA SER A 551 13.98 4.97 -30.95
C SER A 551 12.53 5.38 -30.67
N ASP A 552 12.28 6.68 -30.68
CA ASP A 552 11.00 7.23 -30.24
C ASP A 552 9.97 7.13 -31.36
N ARG A 553 10.37 7.45 -32.61
CA ARG A 553 9.55 7.18 -33.80
C ARG A 553 9.23 5.71 -34.00
N GLN A 554 10.13 4.80 -33.62
CA GLN A 554 9.83 3.37 -33.70
C GLN A 554 8.71 3.01 -32.71
N ARG A 555 8.75 3.53 -31.48
CA ARG A 555 7.67 3.36 -30.50
C ARG A 555 6.37 4.02 -30.95
N ASP A 556 6.42 5.24 -31.49
CA ASP A 556 5.25 5.90 -32.09
C ASP A 556 4.59 4.99 -33.15
N PHE A 557 5.38 4.39 -34.05
CA PHE A 557 4.88 3.44 -35.06
C PHE A 557 4.39 2.11 -34.47
N ASP A 558 5.03 1.57 -33.43
CA ASP A 558 4.61 0.32 -32.78
C ASP A 558 3.29 0.52 -31.99
N GLU A 559 3.08 1.70 -31.42
CA GLU A 559 1.84 2.11 -30.75
C GLU A 559 0.71 2.41 -31.76
N GLU A 560 0.99 3.13 -32.86
CA GLU A 560 0.04 3.30 -33.96
C GLU A 560 -0.35 1.94 -34.59
N GLN A 561 0.62 1.04 -34.78
CA GLN A 561 0.39 -0.32 -35.26
C GLN A 561 -0.51 -1.12 -34.31
N SER A 562 -0.37 -0.93 -32.99
CA SER A 562 -1.27 -1.56 -32.00
C SER A 562 -2.72 -1.07 -32.16
N GLY A 563 -2.92 0.21 -32.47
CA GLY A 563 -4.23 0.76 -32.85
C GLY A 563 -4.78 0.21 -34.16
N ILE A 564 -3.90 -0.03 -35.15
CA ILE A 564 -4.27 -0.69 -36.41
C ILE A 564 -4.68 -2.16 -36.17
N GLU A 565 -3.98 -2.90 -35.31
CA GLU A 565 -4.35 -4.29 -34.99
C GLU A 565 -5.72 -4.37 -34.28
N ILE A 566 -6.02 -3.47 -33.34
CA ILE A 566 -7.36 -3.33 -32.75
C ILE A 566 -8.42 -3.07 -33.83
N SER A 567 -8.15 -2.18 -34.79
CA SER A 567 -9.06 -1.88 -35.90
C SER A 567 -9.22 -3.04 -36.91
N CYS A 568 -8.19 -3.88 -37.08
CA CYS A 568 -8.27 -5.10 -37.89
C CYS A 568 -9.07 -6.21 -37.17
N ALA A 569 -8.81 -6.45 -35.88
CA ALA A 569 -9.55 -7.42 -35.08
C ALA A 569 -11.05 -7.08 -35.01
N ALA A 570 -11.39 -5.80 -34.79
CA ALA A 570 -12.77 -5.32 -34.78
C ALA A 570 -13.54 -5.55 -36.10
N ARG A 571 -12.83 -5.61 -37.24
CA ARG A 571 -13.39 -5.88 -38.56
C ARG A 571 -13.36 -7.37 -38.95
N GLY A 572 -13.02 -8.26 -38.01
CA GLY A 572 -12.93 -9.70 -38.26
C GLY A 572 -11.75 -10.08 -39.17
N GLN A 573 -10.63 -9.35 -39.09
CA GLN A 573 -9.45 -9.54 -39.94
C GLN A 573 -8.22 -10.08 -39.18
N SER A 574 -8.39 -10.64 -37.97
CA SER A 574 -7.31 -11.40 -37.32
C SER A 574 -7.19 -12.82 -37.89
N THR A 575 -6.00 -13.41 -37.79
CA THR A 575 -5.59 -14.60 -38.56
C THR A 575 -4.78 -15.61 -37.75
N THR A 576 -4.81 -15.57 -36.41
CA THR A 576 -3.93 -16.37 -35.54
C THR A 576 -4.65 -17.00 -34.33
N ASP A 577 -4.40 -18.30 -34.09
CA ASP A 577 -5.00 -19.10 -32.99
C ASP A 577 -4.36 -18.86 -31.61
N HIS A 578 -3.51 -17.85 -31.45
CA HIS A 578 -2.71 -17.59 -30.24
C HIS A 578 -2.92 -16.17 -29.69
N ASP A 579 -3.99 -15.52 -30.11
CA ASP A 579 -4.33 -14.15 -29.76
C ASP A 579 -4.90 -14.03 -28.32
N VAL A 580 -4.61 -12.91 -27.65
CA VAL A 580 -5.03 -12.59 -26.27
C VAL A 580 -6.29 -11.72 -26.23
N PRO A 581 -7.16 -11.86 -25.20
CA PRO A 581 -8.38 -11.07 -25.09
C PRO A 581 -8.12 -9.61 -24.73
N PHE A 582 -8.78 -8.73 -25.49
CA PHE A 582 -8.86 -7.29 -25.26
C PHE A 582 -10.33 -6.87 -25.24
N TYR A 583 -10.78 -6.27 -24.14
CA TYR A 583 -12.13 -5.73 -23.99
C TYR A 583 -12.11 -4.23 -24.30
N THR A 584 -12.96 -3.80 -25.25
CA THR A 584 -12.96 -2.43 -25.78
C THR A 584 -13.68 -1.41 -24.89
N GLY A 585 -14.43 -1.88 -23.88
CA GLY A 585 -15.36 -1.08 -23.08
C GLY A 585 -16.76 -0.96 -23.70
N GLU A 586 -17.68 -0.31 -22.99
CA GLU A 586 -18.93 0.19 -23.58
C GLU A 586 -18.77 1.64 -24.07
N GLN A 587 -19.85 2.28 -24.52
CA GLN A 587 -19.85 3.71 -24.87
C GLN A 587 -20.16 4.59 -23.64
N PRO A 588 -19.56 5.79 -23.49
CA PRO A 588 -18.54 6.40 -24.36
C PRO A 588 -17.13 5.85 -24.07
N GLY A 589 -16.34 5.62 -25.12
CA GLY A 589 -15.00 5.05 -25.02
C GLY A 589 -14.42 4.70 -26.38
N VAL A 590 -13.35 3.90 -26.41
CA VAL A 590 -12.71 3.40 -27.66
C VAL A 590 -13.75 2.75 -28.58
N THR A 591 -14.63 1.92 -28.00
CA THR A 591 -15.81 1.32 -28.64
C THR A 591 -16.63 2.26 -29.51
N ALA A 592 -16.82 3.52 -29.10
CA ALA A 592 -17.60 4.49 -29.89
C ALA A 592 -16.89 4.86 -31.20
N VAL A 593 -15.56 4.88 -31.23
CA VAL A 593 -14.77 5.07 -32.45
C VAL A 593 -14.85 3.83 -33.33
N VAL A 594 -14.77 2.64 -32.73
CA VAL A 594 -14.84 1.35 -33.45
C VAL A 594 -16.20 1.16 -34.14
N ASP A 595 -17.30 1.40 -33.42
CA ASP A 595 -18.66 1.27 -33.98
C ASP A 595 -18.92 2.24 -35.16
N LEU A 596 -18.26 3.41 -35.20
CA LEU A 596 -18.43 4.39 -36.28
C LEU A 596 -17.89 3.91 -37.65
N TYR A 597 -16.84 3.08 -37.68
CA TYR A 597 -16.24 2.60 -38.92
C TYR A 597 -16.52 1.13 -39.26
N SER A 598 -17.13 0.36 -38.35
CA SER A 598 -17.60 -1.02 -38.63
C SER A 598 -18.79 -1.10 -39.61
N GLY A 599 -19.36 0.05 -39.99
CA GLY A 599 -20.42 0.15 -41.01
C GLY A 599 -21.83 0.10 -40.41
N ALA A 600 -22.75 0.83 -41.03
CA ALA A 600 -24.06 1.21 -40.46
C ALA A 600 -25.10 0.07 -40.30
N GLN A 601 -24.67 -1.19 -40.17
CA GLN A 601 -25.53 -2.36 -39.97
C GLN A 601 -25.03 -3.37 -38.92
N ARG A 602 -23.79 -3.25 -38.38
CA ARG A 602 -23.28 -4.12 -37.31
C ARG A 602 -22.32 -3.38 -36.37
N SER A 603 -22.64 -3.37 -35.08
CA SER A 603 -21.69 -2.97 -34.02
C SER A 603 -20.55 -3.97 -33.91
N ALA A 604 -19.37 -3.50 -33.47
CA ALA A 604 -18.19 -4.36 -33.33
C ALA A 604 -18.29 -5.30 -32.11
N PRO A 605 -17.72 -6.52 -32.16
CA PRO A 605 -17.57 -7.35 -30.97
C PRO A 605 -16.81 -6.61 -29.87
N ARG A 606 -17.25 -6.75 -28.61
CA ARG A 606 -16.64 -6.05 -27.46
C ARG A 606 -15.38 -6.74 -26.93
N HIS A 607 -15.26 -8.05 -27.15
CA HIS A 607 -14.06 -8.83 -26.86
C HIS A 607 -13.35 -9.12 -28.18
N LEU A 608 -12.27 -8.39 -28.42
CA LEU A 608 -11.37 -8.61 -29.53
C LEU A 608 -10.28 -9.59 -29.11
N LEU A 609 -9.76 -10.32 -30.10
CA LEU A 609 -8.54 -11.08 -29.95
C LEU A 609 -7.44 -10.31 -30.68
N LEU A 610 -6.37 -9.98 -29.96
CA LEU A 610 -5.19 -9.26 -30.46
C LEU A 610 -3.98 -10.17 -30.39
N ARG A 611 -2.99 -9.96 -31.25
CA ARG A 611 -1.73 -10.73 -31.16
C ARG A 611 -1.06 -10.47 -29.81
N PRO A 612 -0.47 -11.51 -29.17
CA PRO A 612 0.33 -11.30 -27.98
C PRO A 612 1.55 -10.46 -28.36
N SER A 613 1.83 -9.40 -27.61
CA SER A 613 3.10 -8.67 -27.71
C SER A 613 4.27 -9.66 -27.57
N PRO A 614 5.35 -9.52 -28.36
CA PRO A 614 6.47 -10.47 -28.30
C PRO A 614 7.00 -10.54 -26.87
N PRO A 615 7.13 -11.74 -26.27
CA PRO A 615 7.36 -11.88 -24.84
C PRO A 615 8.69 -11.22 -24.47
N THR A 616 8.62 -10.19 -23.65
CA THR A 616 9.79 -9.49 -23.12
C THR A 616 10.70 -10.52 -22.45
N SER A 617 11.91 -10.70 -22.99
CA SER A 617 12.84 -11.70 -22.45
C SER A 617 13.20 -11.30 -21.02
N MET A 618 12.66 -12.05 -20.06
CA MET A 618 12.88 -11.84 -18.62
C MET A 618 14.35 -11.58 -18.35
N LEU A 619 14.64 -10.46 -17.70
CA LEU A 619 15.99 -9.98 -17.46
C LEU A 619 16.78 -11.02 -16.65
N GLN A 620 18.09 -11.09 -16.88
CA GLN A 620 18.90 -12.07 -16.17
C GLN A 620 18.86 -11.85 -14.64
N CYS A 621 18.74 -10.59 -14.20
CA CYS A 621 18.52 -10.25 -12.81
C CYS A 621 17.19 -10.75 -12.22
N GLU A 622 16.10 -10.79 -13.00
CA GLU A 622 14.81 -11.35 -12.56
C GLU A 622 14.90 -12.87 -12.41
N LYS A 623 15.54 -13.55 -13.36
CA LYS A 623 15.84 -15.00 -13.28
C LYS A 623 16.67 -15.33 -12.04
N ASP A 624 17.69 -14.53 -11.76
CA ASP A 624 18.58 -14.76 -10.60
C ASP A 624 17.93 -14.37 -9.26
N TYR A 625 17.04 -13.36 -9.24
CA TYR A 625 16.16 -13.11 -8.10
C TYR A 625 15.25 -14.32 -7.80
N LEU A 626 14.54 -14.84 -8.79
CA LEU A 626 13.67 -16.00 -8.65
C LEU A 626 14.44 -17.26 -8.22
N ARG A 627 15.66 -17.47 -8.74
CA ARG A 627 16.60 -18.51 -8.25
C ARG A 627 16.97 -18.31 -6.79
N SER A 628 17.35 -17.09 -6.39
CA SER A 628 17.73 -16.78 -5.00
C SER A 628 16.58 -16.95 -4.01
N LYS A 629 15.33 -16.81 -4.47
CA LYS A 629 14.10 -17.08 -3.72
C LYS A 629 13.74 -18.56 -3.66
N GLY A 630 14.38 -19.43 -4.45
CA GLY A 630 14.13 -20.86 -4.45
C GLY A 630 12.86 -21.31 -5.20
N VAL A 631 12.23 -20.45 -6.01
CA VAL A 631 10.93 -20.79 -6.64
C VAL A 631 11.00 -21.95 -7.65
N PHE A 632 12.20 -22.30 -8.12
CA PHE A 632 12.44 -23.46 -8.99
C PHE A 632 12.69 -24.77 -8.22
N ASN A 633 12.78 -24.71 -6.89
CA ASN A 633 12.95 -25.87 -6.02
C ASN A 633 11.59 -26.56 -5.80
N LEU A 634 11.10 -27.22 -6.85
CA LEU A 634 9.84 -27.95 -6.82
C LEU A 634 9.86 -29.08 -5.77
N PRO A 635 8.73 -29.40 -5.12
CA PRO A 635 8.64 -30.51 -4.17
C PRO A 635 8.95 -31.85 -4.82
N ARG A 636 9.19 -32.89 -4.02
CA ARG A 636 9.33 -34.29 -4.49
C ARG A 636 8.10 -34.72 -5.30
N GLU A 637 8.28 -35.67 -6.21
CA GLU A 637 7.23 -36.10 -7.14
C GLU A 637 5.95 -36.60 -6.45
N SER A 638 6.09 -37.41 -5.40
CA SER A 638 4.97 -37.80 -4.53
C SER A 638 4.25 -36.58 -3.97
N SER A 639 5.00 -35.66 -3.36
CA SER A 639 4.48 -34.45 -2.73
C SER A 639 3.79 -33.51 -3.73
N ARG A 640 4.29 -33.39 -4.97
CA ARG A 640 3.60 -32.68 -6.06
C ARG A 640 2.30 -33.37 -6.44
N LYS A 641 2.30 -34.69 -6.62
CA LYS A 641 1.10 -35.47 -6.95
C LYS A 641 0.02 -35.27 -5.90
N GLU A 642 0.35 -35.44 -4.62
CA GLU A 642 -0.59 -35.26 -3.51
C GLU A 642 -1.14 -33.81 -3.43
N LEU A 643 -0.32 -32.79 -3.68
CA LEU A 643 -0.79 -31.38 -3.75
C LEU A 643 -1.74 -31.14 -4.92
N LEU A 644 -1.49 -31.74 -6.09
CA LEU A 644 -2.40 -31.65 -7.25
C LEU A 644 -3.73 -32.38 -6.98
N ILE A 645 -3.69 -33.59 -6.41
CA ILE A 645 -4.88 -34.33 -5.97
C ILE A 645 -5.69 -33.50 -4.97
N ALA A 646 -5.04 -32.98 -3.92
CA ALA A 646 -5.68 -32.17 -2.90
C ALA A 646 -6.32 -30.88 -3.47
N TYR A 647 -5.71 -30.25 -4.48
CA TYR A 647 -6.34 -29.14 -5.20
C TYR A 647 -7.62 -29.57 -5.92
N PHE A 648 -7.55 -30.60 -6.78
CA PHE A 648 -8.68 -31.02 -7.61
C PHE A 648 -9.84 -31.66 -6.82
N HIS A 649 -9.57 -32.24 -5.65
CA HIS A 649 -10.60 -32.79 -4.77
C HIS A 649 -11.25 -31.73 -3.86
N ASN A 650 -10.49 -30.79 -3.28
CA ASN A 650 -11.00 -29.91 -2.21
C ASN A 650 -11.25 -28.47 -2.65
N MET A 651 -10.45 -27.92 -3.56
CA MET A 651 -10.53 -26.51 -3.98
C MET A 651 -11.23 -26.35 -5.32
N HIS A 652 -10.87 -27.15 -6.33
CA HIS A 652 -11.44 -27.05 -7.66
C HIS A 652 -12.99 -27.14 -7.66
N PRO A 653 -13.66 -28.03 -6.89
CA PRO A 653 -15.11 -28.16 -7.03
C PRO A 653 -15.91 -27.02 -6.39
N ILE A 654 -15.30 -26.18 -5.51
CA ILE A 654 -15.88 -24.89 -5.05
C ILE A 654 -15.30 -23.66 -5.78
N LEU A 655 -14.27 -23.84 -6.60
CA LEU A 655 -13.54 -22.76 -7.26
C LEU A 655 -12.86 -23.25 -8.56
N PRO A 656 -13.63 -23.63 -9.61
CA PRO A 656 -13.12 -24.33 -10.79
C PRO A 656 -12.44 -23.36 -11.79
N VAL A 657 -11.42 -22.63 -11.34
CA VAL A 657 -10.81 -21.53 -12.10
C VAL A 657 -9.81 -21.97 -13.18
N LEU A 658 -9.42 -23.25 -13.23
CA LEU A 658 -8.36 -23.76 -14.12
C LEU A 658 -8.89 -24.78 -15.11
N ASN A 659 -8.31 -24.85 -16.31
CA ASN A 659 -8.57 -25.97 -17.22
C ASN A 659 -7.87 -27.24 -16.68
N ALA A 660 -8.60 -28.35 -16.53
CA ALA A 660 -8.07 -29.60 -15.98
C ALA A 660 -6.92 -30.21 -16.80
N GLY A 661 -6.85 -29.87 -18.10
CA GLY A 661 -5.73 -30.20 -19.00
C GLY A 661 -4.36 -29.70 -18.53
N VAL A 662 -4.29 -28.73 -17.60
CA VAL A 662 -3.04 -28.26 -16.97
C VAL A 662 -2.24 -29.39 -16.30
N LEU A 663 -2.91 -30.47 -15.87
CA LEU A 663 -2.29 -31.68 -15.35
C LEU A 663 -1.28 -32.31 -16.32
N LYS A 664 -1.44 -32.11 -17.63
CA LYS A 664 -0.53 -32.61 -18.68
C LYS A 664 0.85 -31.92 -18.56
N ASN A 665 0.88 -30.61 -18.31
CA ASN A 665 2.12 -29.85 -18.13
C ASN A 665 2.75 -30.11 -16.75
N MET A 666 1.92 -30.15 -15.71
CA MET A 666 2.39 -30.21 -14.31
C MET A 666 3.01 -31.55 -13.89
N GLN A 667 2.94 -32.57 -14.74
CA GLN A 667 3.60 -33.86 -14.53
C GLN A 667 5.07 -33.88 -14.97
N GLU A 668 5.50 -33.04 -15.91
CA GLU A 668 6.88 -33.00 -16.43
C GLU A 668 7.65 -31.79 -15.88
N PRO A 669 8.39 -31.91 -14.76
CA PRO A 669 8.94 -30.75 -14.05
C PRO A 669 10.06 -30.06 -14.82
N LEU A 670 10.71 -30.79 -15.73
CA LEU A 670 11.81 -30.32 -16.56
C LEU A 670 11.37 -29.33 -17.65
N ASN A 671 10.06 -29.31 -17.96
CA ASN A 671 9.48 -28.55 -19.08
C ASN A 671 8.50 -27.46 -18.62
N MET A 672 8.23 -27.30 -17.31
CA MET A 672 7.28 -26.30 -16.80
C MET A 672 7.69 -24.87 -17.20
N SER A 673 6.77 -24.12 -17.80
CA SER A 673 6.97 -22.70 -18.07
C SER A 673 6.81 -21.86 -16.79
N LEU A 674 7.25 -20.60 -16.84
CA LEU A 674 7.02 -19.66 -15.73
C LEU A 674 5.53 -19.46 -15.36
N PRO A 675 4.56 -19.37 -16.30
CA PRO A 675 3.15 -19.38 -15.94
C PRO A 675 2.68 -20.71 -15.34
N ASP A 676 3.13 -21.87 -15.84
CA ASP A 676 2.82 -23.17 -15.20
C ASP A 676 3.34 -23.22 -13.75
N LEU A 677 4.55 -22.70 -13.51
CA LEU A 677 5.20 -22.68 -12.20
C LEU A 677 4.51 -21.73 -11.22
N LEU A 678 4.14 -20.51 -11.67
CA LEU A 678 3.32 -19.57 -10.90
C LEU A 678 1.99 -20.20 -10.50
N LEU A 679 1.34 -20.87 -11.46
CA LEU A 679 0.06 -21.51 -11.25
C LEU A 679 0.17 -22.72 -10.30
N PHE A 680 1.21 -23.55 -10.45
CA PHE A 680 1.51 -24.66 -9.55
C PHE A 680 1.68 -24.19 -8.10
N TRP A 681 2.50 -23.15 -7.86
CA TRP A 681 2.68 -22.63 -6.49
C TRP A 681 1.41 -21.99 -5.93
N SER A 682 0.61 -21.33 -6.78
CA SER A 682 -0.71 -20.79 -6.40
C SER A 682 -1.67 -21.91 -5.98
N MET A 683 -1.76 -23.00 -6.74
CA MET A 683 -2.53 -24.20 -6.39
C MET A 683 -2.00 -24.84 -5.11
N ALA A 684 -0.68 -25.00 -4.97
CA ALA A 684 -0.05 -25.60 -3.81
C ALA A 684 -0.37 -24.83 -2.51
N SER A 685 -0.36 -23.49 -2.56
CA SER A 685 -0.69 -22.62 -1.42
C SER A 685 -2.12 -22.77 -0.87
N VAL A 686 -3.05 -23.29 -1.69
CA VAL A 686 -4.41 -23.67 -1.24
C VAL A 686 -4.58 -25.17 -1.01
N ALA A 687 -3.84 -26.03 -1.71
CA ALA A 687 -3.88 -27.49 -1.52
C ALA A 687 -3.26 -27.97 -0.20
N ILE A 688 -2.18 -27.31 0.25
CA ILE A 688 -1.46 -27.60 1.51
C ILE A 688 -2.36 -27.61 2.76
N ASN A 689 -3.54 -27.00 2.71
CA ASN A 689 -4.50 -27.03 3.80
C ASN A 689 -5.06 -28.45 4.06
N PHE A 690 -5.15 -29.31 3.03
CA PHE A 690 -5.84 -30.60 3.04
C PHE A 690 -4.91 -31.83 3.09
N VAL A 691 -3.60 -31.66 2.86
CA VAL A 691 -2.64 -32.77 2.82
C VAL A 691 -2.21 -33.25 4.22
N PRO A 692 -1.84 -34.54 4.41
CA PRO A 692 -1.42 -35.09 5.70
C PRO A 692 -0.09 -34.49 6.21
N SER A 693 0.15 -34.62 7.51
CA SER A 693 1.37 -34.10 8.16
C SER A 693 2.67 -34.71 7.64
N SER A 694 2.63 -35.97 7.23
CA SER A 694 3.75 -36.67 6.61
C SER A 694 4.29 -35.96 5.37
N LEU A 695 3.46 -35.25 4.59
CA LEU A 695 3.91 -34.56 3.37
C LEU A 695 4.82 -33.37 3.69
N TRP A 696 4.36 -32.45 4.56
CA TRP A 696 5.18 -31.27 4.88
C TRP A 696 6.42 -31.63 5.71
N GLN A 697 6.35 -32.70 6.52
CA GLN A 697 7.53 -33.29 7.16
C GLN A 697 8.52 -33.91 6.16
N LEU A 698 8.03 -34.57 5.10
CA LEU A 698 8.87 -35.17 4.06
C LEU A 698 9.62 -34.10 3.26
N GLU A 699 8.98 -32.97 2.96
CA GLU A 699 9.63 -31.82 2.31
C GLU A 699 10.50 -30.97 3.26
N GLY A 700 10.50 -31.27 4.57
CA GLY A 700 11.41 -30.68 5.56
C GLY A 700 10.90 -29.42 6.28
N PHE A 701 9.62 -29.09 6.18
CA PHE A 701 9.01 -27.94 6.86
C PHE A 701 8.67 -28.24 8.32
N ALA A 702 8.66 -27.21 9.15
CA ALA A 702 8.34 -27.32 10.58
C ALA A 702 6.83 -27.46 10.84
N SER A 703 5.99 -26.96 9.92
CA SER A 703 4.52 -27.09 10.01
C SER A 703 3.81 -26.93 8.67
N ARG A 704 2.51 -27.25 8.65
CA ARG A 704 1.61 -26.94 7.51
C ARG A 704 1.59 -25.45 7.17
N LYS A 705 1.63 -24.57 8.18
CA LYS A 705 1.61 -23.11 7.99
C LYS A 705 2.93 -22.65 7.36
N ASP A 706 4.07 -23.04 7.92
CA ASP A 706 5.42 -22.80 7.38
C ASP A 706 5.60 -23.22 5.90
N MET A 707 5.08 -24.39 5.50
CA MET A 707 5.06 -24.81 4.09
C MET A 707 4.14 -23.93 3.22
N LYS A 708 2.96 -23.55 3.74
CA LYS A 708 2.00 -22.67 3.06
C LYS A 708 2.56 -21.26 2.86
N ASP A 709 3.20 -20.69 3.88
CA ASP A 709 3.90 -19.40 3.84
C ASP A 709 4.94 -19.39 2.72
N THR A 710 5.71 -20.48 2.62
CA THR A 710 6.74 -20.65 1.59
C THR A 710 6.14 -20.74 0.18
N MET A 711 5.09 -21.56 0.00
CA MET A 711 4.38 -21.68 -1.28
C MET A 711 3.75 -20.37 -1.74
N TYR A 712 3.08 -19.65 -0.83
CA TYR A 712 2.53 -18.32 -1.09
C TYR A 712 3.63 -17.32 -1.45
N GLY A 713 4.76 -17.34 -0.72
CA GLY A 713 5.92 -16.50 -1.02
C GLY A 713 6.50 -16.75 -2.42
N TYR A 714 6.58 -18.02 -2.85
CA TYR A 714 7.04 -18.38 -4.20
C TYR A 714 6.05 -17.93 -5.28
N ALA A 715 4.75 -18.20 -5.08
CA ALA A 715 3.70 -17.75 -5.98
C ALA A 715 3.69 -16.22 -6.12
N LYS A 716 3.75 -15.48 -5.00
CA LYS A 716 3.83 -14.02 -5.02
C LYS A 716 5.08 -13.51 -5.74
N CYS A 717 6.26 -14.08 -5.47
CA CYS A 717 7.50 -13.67 -6.15
C CYS A 717 7.42 -13.88 -7.67
N LEU A 718 6.78 -14.96 -8.14
CA LEU A 718 6.54 -15.20 -9.57
C LEU A 718 5.45 -14.30 -10.16
N TYR A 719 4.47 -13.89 -9.36
CA TYR A 719 3.40 -12.97 -9.75
C TYR A 719 3.94 -11.55 -9.93
N ASP A 720 4.69 -11.04 -8.94
CA ASP A 720 5.30 -9.71 -8.92
C ASP A 720 6.27 -9.50 -10.11
N VAL A 721 6.94 -10.58 -10.54
CA VAL A 721 7.90 -10.61 -11.67
C VAL A 721 7.22 -11.01 -12.99
N GLY A 722 5.93 -11.38 -12.97
CA GLY A 722 5.19 -12.01 -14.06
C GLY A 722 4.71 -11.08 -15.18
N GLY A 723 5.55 -10.14 -15.63
CA GLY A 723 5.18 -9.11 -16.62
C GLY A 723 4.76 -9.63 -17.99
N THR A 724 5.10 -10.87 -18.36
CA THR A 724 4.78 -11.51 -19.64
C THR A 724 3.59 -12.48 -19.61
N MET A 725 2.91 -12.62 -18.46
CA MET A 725 1.81 -13.58 -18.32
C MET A 725 0.50 -13.05 -18.92
N SER A 726 -0.35 -13.94 -19.45
CA SER A 726 -1.69 -13.50 -19.87
C SER A 726 -2.52 -13.09 -18.65
N LYS A 727 -3.37 -12.07 -18.83
CA LYS A 727 -4.22 -11.53 -17.76
C LYS A 727 -5.21 -12.57 -17.22
N GLU A 728 -5.52 -13.60 -18.00
CA GLU A 728 -6.32 -14.76 -17.58
C GLU A 728 -5.56 -15.64 -16.57
N HIS A 729 -4.28 -15.97 -16.82
CA HIS A 729 -3.44 -16.69 -15.85
C HIS A 729 -3.19 -15.86 -14.58
N GLN A 730 -3.00 -14.54 -14.72
CA GLN A 730 -2.89 -13.64 -13.56
C GLN A 730 -4.20 -13.66 -12.74
N LEU A 731 -5.36 -13.60 -13.38
CA LEU A 731 -6.67 -13.70 -12.73
C LEU A 731 -6.86 -15.03 -11.99
N GLN A 732 -6.51 -16.15 -12.63
CA GLN A 732 -6.51 -17.49 -12.03
C GLN A 732 -5.65 -17.55 -10.77
N CYS A 733 -4.42 -17.05 -10.83
CA CYS A 733 -3.51 -17.07 -9.68
C CYS A 733 -3.99 -16.13 -8.56
N ALA A 734 -4.45 -14.92 -8.89
CA ALA A 734 -5.03 -13.99 -7.92
C ALA A 734 -6.25 -14.59 -7.19
N LEU A 735 -7.13 -15.32 -7.89
CA LEU A 735 -8.28 -16.02 -7.29
C LEU A 735 -7.88 -17.15 -6.33
N LEU A 736 -6.70 -17.77 -6.51
CA LEU A 736 -6.16 -18.76 -5.56
C LEU A 736 -5.48 -18.06 -4.37
N LEU A 737 -4.68 -17.02 -4.62
CA LEU A 737 -4.01 -16.22 -3.58
C LEU A 737 -4.99 -15.45 -2.68
N CYS A 738 -6.24 -15.24 -3.12
CA CYS A 738 -7.36 -14.75 -2.32
C CYS A 738 -7.57 -15.48 -0.98
N PHE A 739 -7.10 -16.72 -0.80
CA PHE A 739 -7.31 -17.53 0.40
C PHE A 739 -6.11 -17.53 1.38
N TRP A 740 -5.11 -16.69 1.12
CA TRP A 740 -3.99 -16.44 2.02
C TRP A 740 -4.38 -15.55 3.21
N HIS A 741 -4.14 -16.01 4.44
CA HIS A 741 -4.35 -15.26 5.68
C HIS A 741 -3.18 -15.50 6.65
N SER A 742 -2.31 -14.50 6.81
CA SER A 742 -1.25 -14.47 7.82
C SER A 742 -1.32 -13.17 8.64
N ASP A 743 -0.88 -13.29 9.89
CA ASP A 743 -0.42 -12.25 10.81
C ASP A 743 0.57 -11.26 10.18
N ARG A 744 1.55 -11.78 9.41
CA ARG A 744 2.64 -10.99 8.79
C ARG A 744 2.16 -9.92 7.81
N ASP A 745 0.94 -10.05 7.28
CA ASP A 745 0.32 -9.09 6.36
C ASP A 745 -0.90 -8.37 6.99
N SER A 746 -1.00 -8.33 8.33
CA SER A 746 -2.15 -7.76 9.07
C SER A 746 -3.51 -8.34 8.62
N HIS A 747 -3.52 -9.60 8.18
CA HIS A 747 -4.66 -10.32 7.60
C HIS A 747 -5.33 -9.63 6.39
N SER A 748 -4.67 -8.66 5.75
CA SER A 748 -5.26 -7.78 4.73
C SER A 748 -5.31 -8.38 3.31
N GLN A 749 -4.40 -9.32 3.02
CA GLN A 749 -4.18 -9.91 1.69
C GLN A 749 -5.40 -10.56 1.00
N PRO A 750 -6.36 -11.22 1.68
CA PRO A 750 -7.56 -11.73 1.03
C PRO A 750 -8.31 -10.64 0.28
N TRP A 751 -8.37 -9.45 0.87
CA TRP A 751 -9.03 -8.29 0.29
C TRP A 751 -8.22 -7.70 -0.86
N TYR A 752 -6.89 -7.67 -0.74
CA TYR A 752 -5.99 -7.23 -1.81
C TYR A 752 -6.12 -8.11 -3.05
N TRP A 753 -5.90 -9.43 -2.93
CA TRP A 753 -5.96 -10.37 -4.05
C TRP A 753 -7.35 -10.47 -4.68
N SER A 754 -8.43 -10.35 -3.87
CA SER A 754 -9.80 -10.24 -4.38
C SER A 754 -9.99 -8.96 -5.21
N GLY A 755 -9.32 -7.86 -4.85
CA GLY A 755 -9.31 -6.63 -5.64
C GLY A 755 -8.60 -6.81 -6.97
N VAL A 756 -7.39 -7.38 -6.94
CA VAL A 756 -6.60 -7.69 -8.14
C VAL A 756 -7.40 -8.60 -9.09
N ALA A 757 -8.06 -9.63 -8.56
CA ALA A 757 -8.92 -10.51 -9.35
C ALA A 757 -10.11 -9.77 -10.00
N VAL A 758 -10.89 -9.00 -9.23
CA VAL A 758 -12.03 -8.24 -9.78
C VAL A 758 -11.56 -7.22 -10.83
N SER A 759 -10.45 -6.50 -10.58
CA SER A 759 -9.88 -5.57 -11.54
C SER A 759 -9.42 -6.26 -12.83
N LEU A 760 -8.73 -7.41 -12.76
CA LEU A 760 -8.34 -8.16 -13.96
C LEU A 760 -9.57 -8.67 -14.73
N CYS A 761 -10.57 -9.22 -14.03
CA CYS A 761 -11.86 -9.63 -14.58
C CYS A 761 -12.61 -8.48 -15.28
N GLN A 762 -12.41 -7.23 -14.84
CA GLN A 762 -12.95 -6.04 -15.49
C GLN A 762 -12.10 -5.60 -16.69
N ILE A 763 -10.76 -5.58 -16.56
CA ILE A 763 -9.81 -5.17 -17.61
C ILE A 763 -9.93 -6.03 -18.88
N ILE A 764 -10.14 -7.35 -18.76
CA ILE A 764 -10.39 -8.23 -19.91
C ILE A 764 -11.87 -8.55 -20.15
N GLY A 765 -12.78 -7.84 -19.47
CA GLY A 765 -14.20 -7.84 -19.79
C GLY A 765 -15.00 -9.08 -19.44
N LEU A 766 -14.53 -10.00 -18.58
CA LEU A 766 -15.23 -11.28 -18.33
C LEU A 766 -16.58 -11.12 -17.60
N HIS A 767 -16.85 -9.93 -17.06
CA HIS A 767 -18.14 -9.53 -16.51
C HIS A 767 -19.20 -9.18 -17.58
N ARG A 768 -18.78 -9.08 -18.85
CA ARG A 768 -19.61 -8.83 -20.01
C ARG A 768 -19.66 -10.08 -20.89
N ASN A 769 -20.83 -10.40 -21.41
CA ASN A 769 -21.04 -11.51 -22.34
C ASN A 769 -20.36 -11.20 -23.69
N PRO A 770 -19.40 -12.02 -24.15
CA PRO A 770 -18.69 -11.78 -25.42
C PRO A 770 -19.57 -11.87 -26.67
N ASP A 771 -20.81 -12.38 -26.53
CA ASP A 771 -21.76 -12.57 -27.62
C ASP A 771 -22.97 -11.63 -27.56
N SER A 772 -23.09 -10.72 -26.58
CA SER A 772 -24.31 -9.91 -26.40
C SER A 772 -24.54 -8.84 -27.46
N VAL A 773 -23.47 -8.34 -28.09
CA VAL A 773 -23.54 -7.32 -29.16
C VAL A 773 -23.37 -7.96 -30.54
N THR A 774 -22.24 -8.63 -30.76
CA THR A 774 -21.92 -9.34 -32.01
C THR A 774 -21.01 -10.52 -31.65
N VAL A 775 -21.43 -11.75 -31.98
CA VAL A 775 -20.66 -12.98 -31.76
C VAL A 775 -19.29 -12.88 -32.43
N ASN A 776 -18.21 -13.01 -31.66
CA ASN A 776 -16.85 -13.15 -32.20
C ASN A 776 -16.53 -14.64 -32.42
N PRO A 777 -16.39 -15.13 -33.67
CA PRO A 777 -16.10 -16.54 -33.95
C PRO A 777 -14.66 -16.95 -33.61
N HIS A 778 -13.73 -16.00 -33.42
CA HIS A 778 -12.33 -16.28 -33.08
C HIS A 778 -12.14 -16.58 -31.58
N VAL A 779 -13.01 -16.04 -30.71
CA VAL A 779 -13.07 -16.51 -29.31
C VAL A 779 -13.51 -17.97 -29.34
N SER A 780 -12.78 -18.86 -28.68
CA SER A 780 -13.14 -20.29 -28.68
C SER A 780 -14.36 -20.58 -27.77
N PRO A 781 -15.07 -21.70 -27.97
CA PRO A 781 -16.05 -22.19 -27.01
C PRO A 781 -15.43 -22.40 -25.62
N GLN A 782 -14.24 -22.99 -25.56
CA GLN A 782 -13.49 -23.25 -24.33
C GLN A 782 -13.21 -21.96 -23.54
N SER A 783 -12.75 -20.90 -24.22
CA SER A 783 -12.54 -19.57 -23.63
C SER A 783 -13.84 -19.04 -23.00
N ARG A 784 -14.99 -19.14 -23.68
CA ARG A 784 -16.28 -18.70 -23.11
C ARG A 784 -16.65 -19.46 -21.83
N ARG A 785 -16.42 -20.79 -21.78
CA ARG A 785 -16.66 -21.61 -20.57
C ARG A 785 -15.76 -21.16 -19.43
N MET A 786 -14.46 -20.97 -19.70
CA MET A 786 -13.49 -20.50 -18.73
C MET A 786 -13.80 -19.10 -18.22
N TRP A 787 -14.19 -18.17 -19.10
CA TRP A 787 -14.53 -16.80 -18.74
C TRP A 787 -15.77 -16.73 -17.84
N ARG A 788 -16.79 -17.56 -18.09
CA ARG A 788 -17.92 -17.73 -17.15
C ARG A 788 -17.42 -18.20 -15.79
N ARG A 789 -16.57 -19.23 -15.76
CA ARG A 789 -16.01 -19.80 -14.52
C ARG A 789 -15.20 -18.78 -13.70
N LEU A 790 -14.36 -17.99 -14.35
CA LEU A 790 -13.56 -16.94 -13.72
C LEU A 790 -14.42 -15.78 -13.17
N TRP A 791 -15.42 -15.31 -13.93
CA TRP A 791 -16.35 -14.30 -13.44
C TRP A 791 -17.20 -14.82 -12.27
N GLY A 792 -17.72 -16.06 -12.37
CA GLY A 792 -18.46 -16.71 -11.28
C GLY A 792 -17.61 -16.87 -10.02
N ALA A 793 -16.35 -17.26 -10.15
CA ALA A 793 -15.41 -17.34 -9.03
C ALA A 793 -15.12 -15.95 -8.41
N CYS A 794 -15.01 -14.88 -9.22
CA CYS A 794 -14.91 -13.51 -8.72
C CYS A 794 -16.15 -13.10 -7.93
N LEU A 795 -17.35 -13.37 -8.47
CA LEU A 795 -18.63 -13.08 -7.81
C LEU A 795 -18.78 -13.84 -6.49
N PHE A 796 -18.51 -15.14 -6.49
CA PHE A 796 -18.49 -15.95 -5.26
C PHE A 796 -17.52 -15.34 -4.22
N ARG A 797 -16.26 -15.08 -4.59
CA ARG A 797 -15.27 -14.58 -3.63
C ARG A 797 -15.62 -13.18 -3.12
N ASP A 798 -16.05 -12.26 -3.98
CA ASP A 798 -16.45 -10.90 -3.61
C ASP A 798 -17.59 -10.91 -2.58
N ARG A 799 -18.68 -11.65 -2.84
CA ARG A 799 -19.86 -11.70 -1.96
C ARG A 799 -19.56 -12.27 -0.57
N TRP A 800 -18.92 -13.44 -0.50
CA TRP A 800 -18.63 -14.08 0.79
C TRP A 800 -17.48 -13.42 1.55
N LEU A 801 -16.54 -12.77 0.86
CA LEU A 801 -15.49 -11.97 1.52
C LEU A 801 -16.03 -10.62 2.02
N SER A 802 -16.95 -9.98 1.29
CA SER A 802 -17.67 -8.80 1.77
C SER A 802 -18.50 -9.09 3.02
N LEU A 803 -19.22 -10.22 3.07
CA LEU A 803 -19.86 -10.67 4.31
C LEU A 803 -18.83 -10.90 5.42
N THR A 804 -17.74 -11.64 5.13
CA THR A 804 -16.72 -11.99 6.13
C THR A 804 -16.05 -10.77 6.74
N LEU A 805 -15.69 -9.77 5.92
CA LEU A 805 -14.93 -8.58 6.31
C LEU A 805 -15.80 -7.33 6.50
N GLY A 806 -17.13 -7.44 6.40
CA GLY A 806 -18.10 -6.33 6.41
C GLY A 806 -17.85 -5.21 5.38
N ARG A 807 -17.07 -5.47 4.32
CA ARG A 807 -16.61 -4.43 3.37
C ARG A 807 -17.54 -4.30 2.15
N PRO A 808 -17.71 -3.09 1.58
CA PRO A 808 -18.53 -2.89 0.38
C PRO A 808 -18.12 -3.78 -0.80
N MET A 809 -19.09 -4.42 -1.43
CA MET A 809 -18.91 -5.31 -2.57
C MET A 809 -18.33 -4.57 -3.78
N ARG A 810 -17.42 -5.21 -4.53
CA ARG A 810 -16.79 -4.61 -5.72
C ARG A 810 -17.58 -4.85 -7.00
N ILE A 811 -18.27 -5.98 -7.10
CA ILE A 811 -19.04 -6.33 -8.30
C ILE A 811 -20.48 -5.84 -8.15
N ARG A 812 -20.91 -4.91 -9.00
CA ARG A 812 -22.33 -4.61 -9.20
C ARG A 812 -22.87 -5.53 -10.29
N LEU A 813 -23.98 -6.22 -10.03
CA LEU A 813 -24.56 -7.13 -11.03
C LEU A 813 -25.27 -6.37 -12.15
N GLU A 814 -25.63 -5.12 -11.89
CA GLU A 814 -26.25 -4.17 -12.79
C GLU A 814 -25.34 -3.76 -13.96
N ASP A 815 -24.02 -3.85 -13.77
CA ASP A 815 -23.01 -3.63 -14.82
C ASP A 815 -22.70 -4.92 -15.62
N CYS A 816 -23.17 -6.08 -15.16
CA CYS A 816 -22.82 -7.39 -15.69
C CYS A 816 -23.94 -7.97 -16.58
N ASP A 817 -23.59 -8.52 -17.75
CA ASP A 817 -24.51 -9.33 -18.58
C ASP A 817 -23.96 -10.74 -18.90
N MET A 818 -22.82 -11.12 -18.30
CA MET A 818 -22.26 -12.47 -18.43
C MET A 818 -23.20 -13.53 -17.83
N PRO A 819 -23.55 -14.61 -18.56
CA PRO A 819 -24.36 -15.69 -18.02
C PRO A 819 -23.67 -16.40 -16.86
N PHE A 820 -24.46 -16.81 -15.85
CA PHE A 820 -23.97 -17.68 -14.79
C PHE A 820 -23.38 -18.99 -15.37
N PRO A 821 -22.25 -19.48 -14.82
CA PRO A 821 -21.73 -20.81 -15.10
C PRO A 821 -22.79 -21.91 -15.05
N THR A 822 -22.63 -22.89 -15.92
CA THR A 822 -23.39 -24.14 -15.96
C THR A 822 -22.51 -25.32 -15.52
N LEU A 823 -23.12 -26.47 -15.21
CA LEU A 823 -22.35 -27.69 -14.90
C LEU A 823 -21.47 -28.14 -16.09
N GLU A 824 -22.00 -28.01 -17.31
CA GLU A 824 -21.28 -28.30 -18.56
C GLU A 824 -20.01 -27.45 -18.73
N ASP A 825 -20.02 -26.20 -18.23
CA ASP A 825 -18.83 -25.34 -18.25
C ASP A 825 -17.69 -25.88 -17.40
N VAL A 826 -17.98 -26.64 -16.33
CA VAL A 826 -17.02 -27.18 -15.35
C VAL A 826 -16.52 -28.58 -15.73
N LEU A 827 -17.34 -29.39 -16.40
CA LEU A 827 -17.01 -30.78 -16.71
C LEU A 827 -16.33 -30.97 -18.08
N PHE A 828 -16.54 -30.06 -19.04
CA PHE A 828 -16.06 -30.16 -20.42
C PHE A 828 -14.56 -30.53 -20.53
N ASP A 829 -13.70 -29.84 -19.80
CA ASP A 829 -12.24 -30.02 -19.80
C ASP A 829 -11.75 -31.27 -19.05
N VAL A 830 -12.63 -31.90 -18.26
CA VAL A 830 -12.40 -33.18 -17.58
C VAL A 830 -12.79 -34.37 -18.47
N GLU A 831 -13.64 -34.16 -19.47
CA GLU A 831 -13.93 -35.15 -20.52
C GLU A 831 -12.78 -35.25 -21.55
N GLU A 832 -12.04 -34.16 -21.77
CA GLU A 832 -10.82 -34.10 -22.61
C GLU A 832 -9.53 -34.63 -21.93
N LEU A 833 -9.64 -35.24 -20.74
CA LEU A 833 -8.53 -35.91 -20.04
C LEU A 833 -8.40 -37.38 -20.43
N GLY A 834 -7.16 -37.83 -20.62
CA GLY A 834 -6.86 -39.27 -20.74
C GLY A 834 -7.19 -40.02 -19.44
N PRO A 835 -7.62 -41.29 -19.52
CA PRO A 835 -8.22 -42.01 -18.39
C PRO A 835 -7.33 -42.03 -17.14
N LEU A 836 -6.03 -42.29 -17.31
CA LEU A 836 -5.05 -42.29 -16.22
C LEU A 836 -4.97 -40.94 -15.46
N LEU A 837 -5.14 -39.81 -16.15
CA LEU A 837 -5.13 -38.48 -15.52
C LEU A 837 -6.42 -38.24 -14.73
N LYS A 838 -7.56 -38.67 -15.30
CA LYS A 838 -8.87 -38.57 -14.65
C LYS A 838 -8.90 -39.41 -13.37
N GLU A 839 -8.59 -40.70 -13.49
CA GLU A 839 -8.52 -41.68 -12.40
C GLU A 839 -7.52 -41.29 -11.29
N THR A 840 -6.41 -40.62 -11.62
CA THR A 840 -5.39 -40.27 -10.63
C THR A 840 -5.64 -38.96 -9.89
N TYR A 841 -6.27 -37.96 -10.52
CA TYR A 841 -6.32 -36.58 -9.99
C TYR A 841 -7.72 -36.01 -9.78
N ILE A 842 -8.74 -36.55 -10.46
CA ILE A 842 -10.09 -35.99 -10.48
C ILE A 842 -11.02 -36.87 -9.64
N PRO A 843 -11.80 -36.30 -8.70
CA PRO A 843 -12.76 -37.09 -7.92
C PRO A 843 -13.86 -37.68 -8.81
N GLU A 844 -14.24 -38.94 -8.56
CA GLU A 844 -15.28 -39.65 -9.33
C GLU A 844 -16.67 -38.97 -9.26
N ASP A 845 -16.92 -38.22 -8.19
CA ASP A 845 -18.13 -37.47 -7.88
C ASP A 845 -18.08 -35.99 -8.27
N LEU A 846 -17.11 -35.56 -9.11
CA LEU A 846 -16.97 -34.16 -9.53
C LEU A 846 -18.24 -33.55 -10.12
N ASP A 847 -19.08 -34.34 -10.79
CA ASP A 847 -20.36 -33.89 -11.35
C ASP A 847 -21.32 -33.36 -10.26
N ARG A 848 -21.43 -34.09 -9.15
CA ARG A 848 -22.22 -33.73 -7.96
C ARG A 848 -21.54 -32.62 -7.16
N LEU A 849 -20.21 -32.69 -7.00
CA LEU A 849 -19.44 -31.65 -6.29
C LEU A 849 -19.54 -30.28 -6.99
N ALA A 850 -19.42 -30.24 -8.31
CA ALA A 850 -19.56 -29.03 -9.11
C ALA A 850 -21.00 -28.48 -9.09
N GLN A 851 -22.01 -29.35 -9.02
CA GLN A 851 -23.41 -28.94 -8.88
C GLN A 851 -23.65 -28.13 -7.59
N TYR A 852 -22.92 -28.40 -6.49
CA TYR A 852 -22.95 -27.55 -5.30
C TYR A 852 -22.36 -26.16 -5.54
N TRP A 853 -21.32 -26.00 -6.36
CA TRP A 853 -20.78 -24.68 -6.69
C TRP A 853 -21.75 -23.85 -7.56
N ILE A 854 -22.43 -24.46 -8.53
CA ILE A 854 -23.52 -23.79 -9.26
C ILE A 854 -24.60 -23.28 -8.30
N SER A 855 -24.90 -24.05 -7.24
CA SER A 855 -25.78 -23.61 -6.15
C SER A 855 -25.21 -22.47 -5.31
N LEU A 856 -23.93 -22.54 -4.93
CA LEU A 856 -23.24 -21.48 -4.18
C LEU A 856 -23.21 -20.15 -4.95
N LEU A 857 -23.16 -20.16 -6.29
CA LEU A 857 -23.28 -18.95 -7.11
C LEU A 857 -24.66 -18.29 -6.98
N GLN A 858 -25.73 -19.09 -6.94
CA GLN A 858 -27.10 -18.56 -6.73
C GLN A 858 -27.30 -18.05 -5.30
N LEU A 859 -26.74 -18.71 -4.30
CA LEU A 859 -26.68 -18.18 -2.93
C LEU A 859 -25.85 -16.88 -2.85
N SER A 860 -24.81 -16.73 -3.68
CA SER A 860 -24.00 -15.51 -3.76
C SER A 860 -24.76 -14.33 -4.39
N ARG A 861 -25.63 -14.60 -5.38
CA ARG A 861 -26.59 -13.59 -5.89
C ARG A 861 -27.49 -13.09 -4.77
N LEU A 862 -28.12 -14.02 -4.04
CA LEU A 862 -29.03 -13.69 -2.93
C LEU A 862 -28.29 -12.95 -1.80
N LEU A 863 -27.07 -13.36 -1.45
CA LEU A 863 -26.23 -12.65 -0.47
C LEU A 863 -25.91 -11.22 -0.92
N GLY A 864 -25.67 -10.99 -2.22
CA GLY A 864 -25.53 -9.63 -2.75
C GLY A 864 -26.78 -8.77 -2.51
N ASN A 865 -27.96 -9.32 -2.77
CA ASN A 865 -29.24 -8.63 -2.52
C ASN A 865 -29.43 -8.33 -1.02
N ILE A 866 -29.08 -9.27 -0.12
CA ILE A 866 -29.12 -9.07 1.34
C ILE A 866 -28.20 -7.93 1.77
N LEU A 867 -26.94 -7.92 1.29
CA LEU A 867 -25.95 -6.91 1.67
C LEU A 867 -26.35 -5.50 1.20
N ILE A 868 -26.95 -5.39 0.00
CA ILE A 868 -27.52 -4.12 -0.49
C ILE A 868 -28.71 -3.69 0.37
N LEU A 869 -29.70 -4.58 0.57
CA LEU A 869 -30.96 -4.25 1.24
C LEU A 869 -30.79 -3.92 2.73
N CYS A 870 -29.82 -4.54 3.41
CA CYS A 870 -29.75 -4.52 4.87
C CYS A 870 -28.44 -3.98 5.47
N TYR A 871 -27.36 -3.80 4.68
CA TYR A 871 -26.03 -3.41 5.19
C TYR A 871 -25.38 -2.23 4.43
N GLN A 872 -26.07 -1.63 3.45
CA GLN A 872 -25.56 -0.43 2.76
C GLN A 872 -25.66 0.81 3.69
N GLN A 873 -24.52 1.38 4.08
CA GLN A 873 -24.42 2.48 5.07
C GLN A 873 -25.34 3.69 4.79
N ASN A 874 -25.51 4.06 3.51
CA ASN A 874 -26.39 5.14 3.06
C ASN A 874 -27.62 4.61 2.29
N GLY A 875 -28.08 3.40 2.63
CA GLY A 875 -29.27 2.79 2.04
C GLY A 875 -30.57 3.39 2.58
N SER A 876 -31.64 3.33 1.78
CA SER A 876 -33.00 3.56 2.28
C SER A 876 -33.43 2.40 3.18
N ALA A 877 -34.15 2.69 4.27
CA ALA A 877 -34.75 1.64 5.11
C ALA A 877 -35.59 0.67 4.24
N PRO A 878 -35.47 -0.65 4.44
CA PRO A 878 -36.08 -1.64 3.56
C PRO A 878 -37.61 -1.62 3.70
N SER A 879 -38.34 -1.75 2.60
CA SER A 879 -39.80 -1.89 2.64
C SER A 879 -40.20 -3.31 3.05
N LEU A 880 -41.40 -3.45 3.62
CA LEU A 880 -41.98 -4.76 3.96
C LEU A 880 -42.02 -5.68 2.73
N GLN A 881 -42.47 -5.16 1.58
CA GLN A 881 -42.52 -5.91 0.32
C GLN A 881 -41.14 -6.39 -0.16
N GLN A 882 -40.09 -5.58 -0.01
CA GLN A 882 -38.71 -6.00 -0.33
C GLN A 882 -38.23 -7.11 0.61
N CYS A 883 -38.51 -7.00 1.91
CA CYS A 883 -38.19 -8.04 2.89
C CYS A 883 -38.92 -9.36 2.57
N GLU A 884 -40.22 -9.31 2.33
CA GLU A 884 -41.03 -10.50 2.03
C GLU A 884 -40.66 -11.17 0.70
N SER A 885 -40.31 -10.38 -0.33
CA SER A 885 -39.83 -10.93 -1.61
C SER A 885 -38.51 -11.68 -1.45
N LEU A 886 -37.56 -11.11 -0.70
CA LEU A 886 -36.26 -11.72 -0.48
C LEU A 886 -36.33 -12.90 0.52
N GLU A 887 -37.19 -12.83 1.55
CA GLU A 887 -37.51 -13.98 2.41
C GLU A 887 -38.11 -15.13 1.58
N ALA A 888 -38.98 -14.83 0.61
CA ALA A 888 -39.57 -15.84 -0.27
C ALA A 888 -38.52 -16.51 -1.20
N GLU A 889 -37.63 -15.75 -1.85
CA GLU A 889 -36.53 -16.33 -2.64
C GLU A 889 -35.63 -17.22 -1.77
N LEU A 890 -35.27 -16.78 -0.56
CA LEU A 890 -34.44 -17.54 0.37
C LEU A 890 -35.15 -18.82 0.86
N LEU A 891 -36.41 -18.74 1.28
CA LEU A 891 -37.15 -19.90 1.81
C LEU A 891 -37.58 -20.90 0.72
N GLN A 892 -37.66 -20.48 -0.54
CA GLN A 892 -37.87 -21.38 -1.68
C GLN A 892 -36.57 -22.06 -2.13
N TYR A 893 -35.40 -21.45 -1.88
CA TYR A 893 -34.11 -22.01 -2.28
C TYR A 893 -33.86 -23.38 -1.64
N ARG A 894 -33.44 -24.37 -2.45
CA ARG A 894 -33.05 -25.70 -1.97
C ARG A 894 -31.67 -26.05 -2.51
N ILE A 895 -30.84 -26.61 -1.64
CA ILE A 895 -29.58 -27.24 -2.03
C ILE A 895 -29.91 -28.56 -2.73
N PRO A 896 -29.28 -28.88 -3.87
CA PRO A 896 -29.52 -30.13 -4.57
C PRO A 896 -29.25 -31.35 -3.67
N GLU A 897 -30.30 -32.13 -3.42
CA GLU A 897 -30.17 -33.49 -2.89
C GLU A 897 -29.84 -34.41 -4.07
N THR A 898 -28.62 -34.26 -4.61
CA THR A 898 -28.01 -35.28 -5.46
C THR A 898 -28.02 -36.61 -4.68
N GLY A 899 -28.32 -37.70 -5.38
CA GLY A 899 -28.44 -39.01 -4.73
C GLY A 899 -27.09 -39.44 -4.15
N ARG A 900 -26.91 -39.19 -2.84
CA ARG A 900 -25.64 -39.35 -2.12
C ARG A 900 -24.93 -40.63 -2.53
N SER A 901 -23.76 -40.48 -3.13
CA SER A 901 -22.93 -41.58 -3.64
C SER A 901 -22.35 -42.48 -2.54
N GLY A 902 -22.36 -42.01 -1.28
CA GLY A 902 -21.58 -42.58 -0.19
C GLY A 902 -20.15 -42.01 -0.11
N SER A 903 -19.81 -41.03 -0.95
CA SER A 903 -18.57 -40.26 -0.86
C SER A 903 -18.62 -39.30 0.33
N ARG A 904 -17.67 -39.46 1.27
CA ARG A 904 -17.43 -38.51 2.37
C ARG A 904 -17.11 -37.08 1.86
N LEU A 905 -16.63 -36.95 0.62
CA LEU A 905 -16.38 -35.66 -0.02
C LEU A 905 -17.71 -35.01 -0.47
N GLU A 906 -18.62 -35.77 -1.09
CA GLU A 906 -19.98 -35.30 -1.42
C GLU A 906 -20.75 -34.90 -0.16
N ASP A 907 -20.73 -35.74 0.88
CA ASP A 907 -21.38 -35.44 2.17
C ASP A 907 -20.83 -34.14 2.79
N PHE A 908 -19.51 -33.92 2.76
CA PHE A 908 -18.94 -32.65 3.23
C PHE A 908 -19.43 -31.46 2.39
N PHE A 909 -19.40 -31.56 1.06
CA PHE A 909 -19.83 -30.46 0.19
C PHE A 909 -21.32 -30.14 0.35
N TYR A 910 -22.17 -31.15 0.56
CA TYR A 910 -23.59 -30.98 0.89
C TYR A 910 -23.77 -30.18 2.19
N TYR A 911 -23.13 -30.60 3.29
CA TYR A 911 -23.22 -29.87 4.56
C TYR A 911 -22.55 -28.48 4.48
N HIS A 912 -21.49 -28.32 3.71
CA HIS A 912 -20.85 -27.02 3.49
C HIS A 912 -21.74 -26.06 2.69
N ALA A 913 -22.53 -26.55 1.72
CA ALA A 913 -23.57 -25.78 1.06
C ALA A 913 -24.71 -25.41 2.03
N GLN A 914 -25.07 -26.30 2.97
CA GLN A 914 -26.01 -25.96 4.05
C GLN A 914 -25.46 -24.83 4.96
N LEU A 915 -24.18 -24.88 5.35
CA LEU A 915 -23.56 -23.81 6.15
C LEU A 915 -23.63 -22.44 5.44
N HIS A 916 -23.39 -22.38 4.12
CA HIS A 916 -23.57 -21.15 3.33
C HIS A 916 -25.03 -20.68 3.34
N HIS A 917 -26.00 -21.57 3.08
CA HIS A 917 -27.42 -21.21 3.06
C HIS A 917 -27.91 -20.67 4.42
N GLN A 918 -27.53 -21.32 5.53
CA GLN A 918 -27.88 -20.83 6.87
C GLN A 918 -27.16 -19.52 7.21
N ALA A 919 -25.89 -19.35 6.84
CA ALA A 919 -25.17 -18.09 7.01
C ALA A 919 -25.86 -16.93 6.28
N ALA A 920 -26.34 -17.13 5.05
CA ALA A 920 -27.13 -16.15 4.32
C ALA A 920 -28.47 -15.84 5.00
N MET A 921 -29.21 -16.85 5.46
CA MET A 921 -30.47 -16.66 6.20
C MET A 921 -30.25 -15.83 7.48
N ILE A 922 -29.24 -16.15 8.28
CA ILE A 922 -28.93 -15.42 9.52
C ILE A 922 -28.53 -13.97 9.20
N THR A 923 -27.72 -13.77 8.14
CA THR A 923 -27.32 -12.44 7.66
C THR A 923 -28.53 -11.58 7.28
N PHE A 924 -29.54 -12.17 6.63
CA PHE A 924 -30.79 -11.50 6.27
C PHE A 924 -31.66 -11.17 7.49
N TYR A 925 -31.90 -12.13 8.37
CA TYR A 925 -32.82 -11.94 9.50
C TYR A 925 -32.25 -11.03 10.60
N ARG A 926 -30.94 -11.07 10.87
CA ARG A 926 -30.31 -10.34 11.99
C ARG A 926 -30.66 -8.84 12.06
N PRO A 927 -30.47 -8.00 11.02
CA PRO A 927 -30.79 -6.58 11.08
C PRO A 927 -32.30 -6.31 11.14
N LEU A 928 -33.13 -7.24 10.65
CA LEU A 928 -34.60 -7.14 10.71
C LEU A 928 -35.19 -7.46 12.09
N VAL A 929 -34.35 -7.84 13.08
CA VAL A 929 -34.73 -7.94 14.50
C VAL A 929 -34.92 -6.55 15.11
N THR A 930 -34.14 -5.56 14.67
CA THR A 930 -34.17 -4.17 15.18
C THR A 930 -34.75 -3.18 14.17
N ILE A 931 -34.32 -3.24 12.91
CA ILE A 931 -34.89 -2.43 11.83
C ILE A 931 -36.33 -2.87 11.56
N THR A 932 -37.28 -1.95 11.74
CA THR A 932 -38.70 -2.15 11.41
C THR A 932 -38.94 -1.74 9.95
N PRO A 933 -39.43 -2.63 9.07
CA PRO A 933 -39.58 -2.30 7.64
C PRO A 933 -40.60 -1.20 7.36
N ALA A 934 -40.34 -0.39 6.33
CA ALA A 934 -41.27 0.63 5.87
C ALA A 934 -42.55 -0.02 5.31
N GLY A 935 -43.71 0.40 5.81
CA GLY A 935 -45.03 -0.13 5.42
C GLY A 935 -45.60 -1.20 6.36
N LEU A 936 -44.93 -1.54 7.46
CA LEU A 936 -45.51 -2.39 8.52
C LEU A 936 -46.56 -1.61 9.34
N GLU A 937 -47.64 -2.29 9.75
CA GLU A 937 -48.67 -1.72 10.64
C GLU A 937 -48.11 -1.45 12.05
N LEU A 938 -48.59 -0.38 12.70
CA LEU A 938 -47.98 0.20 13.91
C LEU A 938 -48.02 -0.73 15.15
N ASP A 939 -48.99 -1.61 15.21
CA ASP A 939 -49.16 -2.64 16.26
C ASP A 939 -48.48 -3.98 15.91
N ALA A 940 -48.34 -4.30 14.62
CA ALA A 940 -47.68 -5.52 14.14
C ALA A 940 -46.17 -5.60 14.47
N GLY A 941 -45.52 -4.50 14.84
CA GLY A 941 -44.07 -4.43 15.10
C GLY A 941 -43.53 -5.42 16.14
N ALA A 942 -44.31 -5.76 17.17
CA ALA A 942 -43.90 -6.77 18.16
C ALA A 942 -43.95 -8.21 17.59
N LEU A 943 -45.00 -8.51 16.81
CA LEU A 943 -45.18 -9.80 16.15
C LEU A 943 -44.10 -10.03 15.07
N TRP A 944 -43.76 -8.97 14.31
CA TRP A 944 -42.67 -8.97 13.34
C TRP A 944 -41.34 -9.36 13.98
N ARG A 945 -40.90 -8.65 15.04
CA ARG A 945 -39.62 -8.96 15.71
C ARG A 945 -39.60 -10.39 16.27
N SER A 946 -40.73 -10.89 16.79
CA SER A 946 -40.84 -12.28 17.25
C SER A 946 -40.72 -13.29 16.11
N LYS A 947 -41.34 -13.05 14.94
CA LYS A 947 -41.20 -13.88 13.73
C LYS A 947 -39.74 -13.93 13.29
N ILE A 948 -39.10 -12.77 13.14
CA ILE A 948 -37.73 -12.65 12.61
C ILE A 948 -36.70 -13.27 13.56
N ARG A 949 -36.78 -13.02 14.87
CA ARG A 949 -35.88 -13.64 15.85
C ARG A 949 -36.01 -15.17 15.83
N SER A 950 -37.25 -15.70 15.80
CA SER A 950 -37.50 -17.13 15.70
C SER A 950 -36.92 -17.76 14.41
N ARG A 951 -37.00 -17.05 13.27
CA ARG A 951 -36.38 -17.47 12.01
C ARG A 951 -34.84 -17.49 12.10
N MET A 952 -34.23 -16.48 12.71
CA MET A 952 -32.78 -16.39 12.91
C MET A 952 -32.28 -17.52 13.82
N GLU A 953 -32.97 -17.79 14.92
CA GLU A 953 -32.63 -18.89 15.85
C GLU A 953 -32.75 -20.27 15.19
N ALA A 954 -33.78 -20.48 14.35
CA ALA A 954 -33.95 -21.73 13.61
C ALA A 954 -32.83 -21.95 12.58
N ALA A 955 -32.39 -20.89 11.90
CA ALA A 955 -31.26 -20.96 10.98
C ALA A 955 -29.95 -21.27 11.71
N ALA A 956 -29.67 -20.57 12.81
CA ALA A 956 -28.48 -20.82 13.65
C ALA A 956 -28.47 -22.22 14.29
N ALA A 957 -29.64 -22.75 14.67
CA ALA A 957 -29.77 -24.14 15.11
C ALA A 957 -29.52 -25.14 13.97
N SER A 958 -29.90 -24.80 12.74
CA SER A 958 -29.62 -25.61 11.55
C SER A 958 -28.14 -25.61 11.17
N THR A 959 -27.42 -24.49 11.38
CA THR A 959 -25.94 -24.46 11.29
C THR A 959 -25.31 -25.46 12.25
N ASN A 960 -25.78 -25.54 13.50
CA ASN A 960 -25.30 -26.53 14.46
C ASN A 960 -25.62 -27.98 14.08
N ALA A 961 -26.76 -28.25 13.45
CA ALA A 961 -27.09 -29.59 12.98
C ALA A 961 -26.16 -30.05 11.84
N ALA A 962 -25.91 -29.19 10.85
CA ALA A 962 -24.93 -29.46 9.80
C ALA A 962 -23.50 -29.63 10.36
N LEU A 963 -23.15 -28.86 11.40
CA LEU A 963 -21.85 -28.94 12.06
C LEU A 963 -21.69 -30.22 12.92
N ASP A 964 -22.76 -30.69 13.58
CA ASP A 964 -22.78 -31.99 14.28
C ASP A 964 -22.56 -33.14 13.29
N SER A 965 -23.23 -33.12 12.14
CA SER A 965 -22.98 -34.08 11.05
C SER A 965 -21.52 -34.04 10.57
N ILE A 966 -20.97 -32.86 10.23
CA ILE A 966 -19.58 -32.71 9.80
C ILE A 966 -18.59 -33.26 10.87
N ALA A 967 -18.88 -33.04 12.16
CA ALA A 967 -18.02 -33.53 13.24
C ALA A 967 -18.15 -35.06 13.46
N ARG A 968 -19.36 -35.61 13.43
CA ARG A 968 -19.65 -37.02 13.72
C ARG A 968 -19.33 -37.97 12.56
N GLU A 969 -19.42 -37.46 11.34
CA GLU A 969 -19.03 -38.18 10.12
C GLU A 969 -17.52 -37.98 9.81
N ASP A 970 -16.77 -37.32 10.70
CA ASP A 970 -15.32 -37.09 10.62
C ASP A 970 -14.91 -36.31 9.34
N LEU A 971 -15.73 -35.33 8.96
CA LEU A 971 -15.59 -34.55 7.72
C LEU A 971 -14.82 -33.23 7.90
N VAL A 972 -14.40 -32.91 9.13
CA VAL A 972 -13.65 -31.68 9.47
C VAL A 972 -12.34 -31.56 8.67
N GLY A 973 -11.73 -32.68 8.25
CA GLY A 973 -10.54 -32.68 7.40
C GLY A 973 -10.72 -32.08 6.00
N PHE A 974 -11.96 -32.04 5.48
CA PHE A 974 -12.30 -31.42 4.19
C PHE A 974 -12.64 -29.93 4.31
N ALA A 975 -12.72 -29.40 5.53
CA ALA A 975 -13.08 -28.00 5.78
C ALA A 975 -12.08 -27.04 5.14
N GLY A 976 -12.60 -26.13 4.30
CA GLY A 976 -11.80 -25.14 3.58
C GLY A 976 -11.56 -23.85 4.36
N PRO A 977 -10.76 -22.91 3.83
CA PRO A 977 -10.56 -21.58 4.42
C PRO A 977 -11.84 -20.73 4.51
N MET A 978 -12.92 -21.14 3.81
CA MET A 978 -14.26 -20.56 3.94
C MET A 978 -15.07 -21.09 5.13
N THR A 979 -14.77 -22.28 5.64
CA THR A 979 -15.61 -22.92 6.68
C THR A 979 -15.60 -22.15 8.01
N PRO A 980 -14.46 -21.60 8.51
CA PRO A 980 -14.46 -20.76 9.72
C PRO A 980 -15.41 -19.55 9.68
N PRO A 981 -15.37 -18.63 8.69
CA PRO A 981 -16.26 -17.46 8.69
C PRO A 981 -17.74 -17.79 8.51
N LEU A 982 -18.09 -18.95 7.95
CA LEU A 982 -19.50 -19.37 7.82
C LEU A 982 -20.16 -19.73 9.17
N LEU A 983 -19.37 -20.03 10.21
CA LEU A 983 -19.91 -20.29 11.55
C LEU A 983 -20.22 -18.98 12.31
N VAL A 984 -19.54 -17.89 11.99
CA VAL A 984 -19.60 -16.60 12.71
C VAL A 984 -21.03 -16.04 12.83
N PRO A 985 -21.91 -16.05 11.81
CA PRO A 985 -23.30 -15.60 11.95
C PRO A 985 -24.10 -16.41 12.99
N ALA A 986 -23.96 -17.74 12.99
CA ALA A 986 -24.63 -18.60 13.97
C ALA A 986 -24.05 -18.42 15.38
N MET A 987 -22.73 -18.24 15.49
CA MET A 987 -22.06 -17.94 16.76
C MET A 987 -22.56 -16.61 17.35
N HIS A 988 -22.72 -15.54 16.55
CA HIS A 988 -23.37 -14.30 17.00
C HIS A 988 -24.81 -14.55 17.49
N ALA A 989 -25.62 -15.32 16.76
CA ALA A 989 -27.01 -15.60 17.15
C ALA A 989 -27.11 -16.40 18.46
N HIS A 990 -26.22 -17.37 18.70
CA HIS A 990 -26.18 -18.10 19.98
C HIS A 990 -25.61 -17.25 21.12
N LEU A 991 -24.67 -16.35 20.82
CA LEU A 991 -24.11 -15.41 21.78
C LEU A 991 -25.15 -14.37 22.24
N LEU A 992 -26.07 -13.92 21.36
CA LEU A 992 -27.25 -13.15 21.77
C LEU A 992 -28.17 -13.94 22.71
N ASN A 993 -28.39 -15.23 22.45
CA ASN A 993 -29.16 -16.09 23.37
C ASN A 993 -28.50 -16.22 24.76
N CYS A 994 -27.16 -16.12 24.85
CA CYS A 994 -26.44 -16.11 26.13
C CYS A 994 -26.73 -14.85 26.99
N LYS A 995 -27.22 -13.75 26.40
CA LYS A 995 -27.72 -12.56 27.11
C LYS A 995 -29.15 -12.72 27.66
N SER A 996 -29.88 -13.79 27.32
CA SER A 996 -31.29 -13.94 27.69
C SER A 996 -31.51 -13.97 29.22
N PRO A 997 -32.51 -13.25 29.76
CA PRO A 997 -32.89 -13.36 31.17
C PRO A 997 -33.57 -14.70 31.50
N ASP A 998 -33.99 -15.48 30.49
CA ASP A 998 -34.40 -16.87 30.71
C ASP A 998 -33.17 -17.77 30.82
N SER A 999 -32.92 -18.26 32.03
CA SER A 999 -31.82 -19.18 32.34
C SER A 999 -31.76 -20.44 31.45
N LEU A 1000 -32.89 -20.93 30.93
CA LEU A 1000 -32.92 -22.08 30.02
C LEU A 1000 -32.43 -21.68 28.63
N VAL A 1001 -32.93 -20.56 28.09
CA VAL A 1001 -32.48 -20.01 26.80
C VAL A 1001 -31.00 -19.66 26.85
N GLN A 1002 -30.53 -19.05 27.94
CA GLN A 1002 -29.12 -18.74 28.16
C GLN A 1002 -28.22 -19.99 28.14
N ARG A 1003 -28.56 -21.04 28.90
CA ARG A 1003 -27.80 -22.30 28.91
C ARG A 1003 -27.82 -23.01 27.56
N LEU A 1004 -28.95 -22.97 26.85
CA LEU A 1004 -29.05 -23.52 25.49
C LEU A 1004 -28.24 -22.69 24.47
N GLY A 1005 -28.10 -21.38 24.67
CA GLY A 1005 -27.20 -20.51 23.92
C GLY A 1005 -25.74 -20.93 24.08
N PHE A 1006 -25.25 -21.04 25.32
CA PHE A 1006 -23.89 -21.48 25.60
C PHE A 1006 -23.60 -22.87 25.01
N ASN A 1007 -24.47 -23.86 25.24
CA ASN A 1007 -24.30 -25.22 24.71
C ASN A 1007 -24.18 -25.27 23.17
N LYS A 1008 -24.95 -24.43 22.45
CA LYS A 1008 -24.85 -24.34 20.98
C LYS A 1008 -23.60 -23.60 20.53
N LEU A 1009 -23.21 -22.54 21.22
CA LEU A 1009 -21.99 -21.79 20.94
C LEU A 1009 -20.73 -22.65 21.19
N ASP A 1010 -20.73 -23.48 22.22
CA ASP A 1010 -19.62 -24.39 22.55
C ASP A 1010 -19.38 -25.45 21.48
N LEU A 1011 -20.42 -25.96 20.79
CA LEU A 1011 -20.23 -26.84 19.63
C LEU A 1011 -19.51 -26.12 18.47
N CYS A 1012 -19.90 -24.88 18.17
CA CYS A 1012 -19.22 -24.07 17.17
C CYS A 1012 -17.76 -23.79 17.56
N MET A 1013 -17.52 -23.46 18.84
CA MET A 1013 -16.19 -23.24 19.39
C MET A 1013 -15.33 -24.51 19.37
N ALA A 1014 -15.90 -25.69 19.59
CA ALA A 1014 -15.18 -26.97 19.55
C ALA A 1014 -14.61 -27.24 18.14
N VAL A 1015 -15.43 -27.09 17.09
CA VAL A 1015 -14.94 -27.28 15.71
C VAL A 1015 -14.00 -26.16 15.28
N MET A 1016 -14.27 -24.90 15.67
CA MET A 1016 -13.35 -23.77 15.40
C MET A 1016 -11.94 -24.02 15.99
N ARG A 1017 -11.85 -24.61 17.19
CA ARG A 1017 -10.59 -24.99 17.85
C ARG A 1017 -9.84 -26.14 17.18
N GLU A 1018 -10.50 -26.95 16.36
CA GLU A 1018 -9.84 -27.92 15.48
C GLU A 1018 -9.33 -27.20 14.21
N LEU A 1019 -10.19 -26.41 13.56
CA LEU A 1019 -9.87 -25.65 12.35
C LEU A 1019 -8.69 -24.68 12.51
N GLN A 1020 -8.46 -24.13 13.71
CA GLN A 1020 -7.35 -23.20 13.98
C GLN A 1020 -5.95 -23.79 13.72
N ARG A 1021 -5.82 -25.13 13.76
CA ARG A 1021 -4.58 -25.86 13.44
C ARG A 1021 -4.15 -25.61 11.98
N THR A 1022 -5.11 -25.42 11.07
CA THR A 1022 -4.88 -25.11 9.66
C THR A 1022 -5.11 -23.62 9.36
N TYR A 1023 -6.12 -22.99 9.96
CA TYR A 1023 -6.62 -21.67 9.55
C TYR A 1023 -6.41 -20.58 10.60
N THR A 1024 -5.67 -19.53 10.23
CA THR A 1024 -5.42 -18.33 11.04
C THR A 1024 -6.73 -17.62 11.43
N SER A 1025 -7.70 -17.54 10.51
CA SER A 1025 -9.04 -16.98 10.76
C SER A 1025 -9.80 -17.71 11.87
N ALA A 1026 -9.70 -19.05 11.95
CA ALA A 1026 -10.31 -19.82 13.04
C ALA A 1026 -9.62 -19.58 14.39
N SER A 1027 -8.30 -19.30 14.40
CA SER A 1027 -7.56 -18.94 15.62
C SER A 1027 -8.09 -17.62 16.20
N ILE A 1028 -8.29 -16.65 15.32
CA ILE A 1028 -8.84 -15.32 15.61
C ILE A 1028 -10.27 -15.40 16.15
N PHE A 1029 -11.15 -16.14 15.47
CA PHE A 1029 -12.53 -16.31 15.93
C PHE A 1029 -12.61 -17.07 17.27
N CYS A 1030 -11.70 -18.02 17.53
CA CYS A 1030 -11.61 -18.69 18.84
C CYS A 1030 -11.29 -17.72 19.98
N GLY A 1031 -10.36 -16.77 19.79
CA GLY A 1031 -10.07 -15.78 20.82
C GLY A 1031 -11.26 -14.86 21.08
N ILE A 1032 -11.82 -14.28 20.01
CA ILE A 1032 -12.87 -13.25 20.11
C ILE A 1032 -14.17 -13.80 20.73
N PHE A 1033 -14.65 -14.96 20.28
CA PHE A 1033 -15.84 -15.59 20.89
C PHE A 1033 -15.53 -16.20 22.26
N GLY A 1034 -14.32 -16.73 22.49
CA GLY A 1034 -13.92 -17.26 23.79
C GLY A 1034 -13.93 -16.19 24.89
N GLU A 1035 -13.45 -14.99 24.56
CA GLU A 1035 -13.41 -13.86 25.48
C GLU A 1035 -14.81 -13.26 25.71
N ALA A 1036 -15.66 -13.21 24.68
CA ALA A 1036 -17.07 -12.83 24.83
C ALA A 1036 -17.85 -13.77 25.78
N ILE A 1037 -17.61 -15.09 25.68
CA ILE A 1037 -18.13 -16.08 26.64
C ILE A 1037 -17.61 -15.80 28.05
N ARG A 1038 -16.30 -15.54 28.20
CA ARG A 1038 -15.64 -15.27 29.50
C ARG A 1038 -16.22 -14.04 30.21
N LEU A 1039 -16.61 -13.01 29.46
CA LEU A 1039 -17.16 -11.78 30.04
C LEU A 1039 -18.64 -11.93 30.41
N LEU A 1040 -19.45 -12.58 29.57
CA LEU A 1040 -20.83 -12.92 29.89
C LEU A 1040 -20.95 -13.77 31.16
N GLN A 1041 -20.08 -14.77 31.34
CA GLN A 1041 -20.08 -15.63 32.54
C GLN A 1041 -19.71 -14.89 33.84
N LYS A 1042 -18.99 -13.76 33.77
CA LYS A 1042 -18.61 -12.95 34.95
C LYS A 1042 -19.68 -11.92 35.39
N SER A 1043 -20.76 -11.74 34.63
CA SER A 1043 -21.74 -10.68 34.93
C SER A 1043 -22.53 -10.93 36.24
N PRO A 1044 -22.90 -9.89 37.02
CA PRO A 1044 -23.48 -10.04 38.36
C PRO A 1044 -24.82 -10.78 38.46
N MET A 1045 -25.51 -11.06 37.34
CA MET A 1045 -26.75 -11.85 37.31
C MET A 1045 -26.58 -13.27 37.89
N ASN A 1046 -25.36 -13.80 37.97
CA ASN A 1046 -25.07 -15.16 38.46
C ASN A 1046 -25.07 -15.32 40.00
N GLN A 1047 -25.54 -14.35 40.79
CA GLN A 1047 -25.67 -14.46 42.26
C GLN A 1047 -27.11 -14.44 42.81
N VAL A 1048 -28.06 -15.13 42.15
CA VAL A 1048 -29.40 -15.38 42.73
C VAL A 1048 -29.81 -16.85 42.59
N GLY A 1049 -29.65 -17.63 43.67
CA GLY A 1049 -30.00 -19.07 43.75
C GLY A 1049 -28.91 -19.98 43.17
N VAL A 1050 -28.40 -21.00 43.87
CA VAL A 1050 -29.03 -21.85 44.90
C VAL A 1050 -28.15 -21.97 46.15
N SER A 1051 -28.77 -21.94 47.34
CA SER A 1051 -28.11 -22.38 48.58
C SER A 1051 -28.31 -23.89 48.77
N GLY A 1052 -27.23 -24.69 48.77
CA GLY A 1052 -27.33 -26.14 48.99
C GLY A 1052 -25.99 -26.87 49.12
N SER A 1053 -25.87 -27.67 50.19
CA SER A 1053 -24.84 -28.71 50.44
C SER A 1053 -23.35 -28.35 50.26
N GLN A 1054 -22.65 -28.21 51.38
CA GLN A 1054 -21.20 -28.37 51.47
C GLN A 1054 -20.79 -29.85 51.24
N LEU A 1055 -19.63 -30.09 50.63
CA LEU A 1055 -18.71 -31.19 50.98
C LEU A 1055 -17.25 -30.69 50.83
N PRO A 1056 -16.27 -31.28 51.54
CA PRO A 1056 -15.06 -30.56 51.94
C PRO A 1056 -13.89 -30.64 50.94
N ALA A 1057 -12.99 -29.66 51.05
CA ALA A 1057 -11.68 -29.69 50.40
C ALA A 1057 -10.75 -30.74 51.05
N VAL A 1058 -9.88 -31.33 50.24
CA VAL A 1058 -8.74 -32.16 50.68
C VAL A 1058 -7.47 -31.50 50.16
N GLY A 1059 -6.48 -31.31 51.04
CA GLY A 1059 -5.19 -30.70 50.67
C GLY A 1059 -4.25 -31.66 49.94
N PRO A 1060 -3.21 -31.16 49.27
CA PRO A 1060 -2.25 -31.99 48.55
C PRO A 1060 -1.24 -32.64 49.50
N ASP A 1061 -0.93 -33.93 49.31
CA ASP A 1061 0.45 -34.29 48.94
C ASP A 1061 0.61 -35.70 48.32
N GLN A 1062 1.71 -35.87 47.58
CA GLN A 1062 2.44 -37.10 47.24
C GLN A 1062 1.72 -38.38 46.75
N LEU A 1063 1.98 -38.72 45.47
CA LEU A 1063 2.74 -39.93 45.12
C LEU A 1063 3.46 -39.75 43.76
N GLN A 1064 4.48 -40.57 43.47
CA GLN A 1064 5.53 -40.31 42.46
C GLN A 1064 5.47 -41.22 41.21
N SER A 1065 6.39 -40.96 40.27
CA SER A 1065 6.80 -41.76 39.08
C SER A 1065 5.89 -41.71 37.84
N SER A 1066 6.42 -41.72 36.60
CA SER A 1066 7.79 -41.42 36.11
C SER A 1066 7.80 -41.20 34.58
N ASP A 1067 8.82 -40.48 34.09
CA ASP A 1067 9.37 -40.48 32.72
C ASP A 1067 8.48 -40.12 31.51
N GLY A 1068 8.58 -38.85 31.10
CA GLY A 1068 9.43 -38.58 29.93
C GLY A 1068 8.78 -38.51 28.54
N ARG A 1069 8.21 -37.33 28.21
CA ARG A 1069 8.27 -36.73 26.86
C ARG A 1069 8.21 -35.20 26.98
N GLY A 1070 8.84 -34.50 26.04
CA GLY A 1070 9.22 -33.08 26.21
C GLY A 1070 8.05 -32.11 26.28
N SER A 1071 8.25 -31.05 27.07
CA SER A 1071 7.40 -29.85 27.05
C SER A 1071 7.56 -29.13 25.71
N ALA A 1072 6.46 -29.05 24.95
CA ALA A 1072 6.29 -27.94 24.02
C ALA A 1072 5.78 -26.75 24.84
N ASP A 1073 6.54 -25.65 24.87
CA ASP A 1073 6.09 -24.42 25.52
C ASP A 1073 4.81 -23.91 24.84
N PRO A 1074 3.85 -23.35 25.59
CA PRO A 1074 2.68 -22.73 24.99
C PRO A 1074 3.14 -21.54 24.15
N VAL A 1075 2.89 -21.59 22.83
CA VAL A 1075 3.22 -20.50 21.92
C VAL A 1075 2.44 -19.27 22.33
N ASN A 1076 3.15 -18.27 22.87
CA ASN A 1076 2.55 -17.00 23.30
C ASN A 1076 2.21 -16.13 22.09
N THR A 1077 1.09 -16.43 21.45
CA THR A 1077 0.47 -15.52 20.47
C THR A 1077 -0.22 -14.39 21.21
N ASP A 1078 0.37 -13.20 21.19
CA ASP A 1078 -0.25 -11.99 21.72
C ASP A 1078 -1.54 -11.68 20.94
N MET A 1079 -2.68 -11.96 21.57
CA MET A 1079 -3.99 -11.57 21.07
C MET A 1079 -4.33 -10.17 21.60
N PRO A 1080 -4.95 -9.29 20.79
CA PRO A 1080 -5.36 -7.97 21.27
C PRO A 1080 -6.36 -8.13 22.43
N PHE A 1081 -6.14 -7.36 23.49
CA PHE A 1081 -7.01 -7.31 24.66
C PHE A 1081 -8.40 -6.83 24.24
N ILE A 1082 -9.46 -7.50 24.71
CA ILE A 1082 -10.85 -7.16 24.39
C ILE A 1082 -11.48 -6.53 25.63
N ASP A 1083 -12.08 -5.35 25.48
CA ASP A 1083 -12.69 -4.60 26.57
C ASP A 1083 -14.23 -4.78 26.62
N ASP A 1084 -14.83 -4.28 27.70
CA ASP A 1084 -16.29 -4.31 27.88
C ASP A 1084 -17.03 -3.44 26.84
N SER A 1085 -16.36 -2.50 26.16
CA SER A 1085 -16.95 -1.70 25.08
C SER A 1085 -17.14 -2.56 23.82
N PHE A 1086 -16.07 -3.21 23.35
CA PHE A 1086 -16.10 -4.16 22.24
C PHE A 1086 -17.08 -5.30 22.52
N LEU A 1087 -17.09 -5.83 23.75
CA LEU A 1087 -18.06 -6.81 24.19
C LEU A 1087 -19.50 -6.31 24.02
N ASN A 1088 -19.83 -5.10 24.51
CA ASN A 1088 -21.17 -4.57 24.39
C ASN A 1088 -21.57 -4.33 22.93
N PHE A 1089 -20.63 -3.93 22.07
CA PHE A 1089 -20.85 -3.73 20.63
C PHE A 1089 -21.04 -5.04 19.85
N LEU A 1090 -20.30 -6.11 20.20
CA LEU A 1090 -20.49 -7.47 19.67
C LEU A 1090 -21.85 -8.06 20.08
N LEU A 1091 -22.38 -7.62 21.22
CA LEU A 1091 -23.60 -8.10 21.86
C LEU A 1091 -24.79 -7.12 21.75
N ASP A 1092 -24.72 -6.16 20.83
CA ASP A 1092 -25.80 -5.20 20.56
C ASP A 1092 -26.67 -5.70 19.39
N GLU A 1093 -28.00 -5.64 19.55
CA GLU A 1093 -28.96 -6.04 18.52
C GLU A 1093 -29.08 -5.00 17.38
N GLU A 1094 -28.67 -3.74 17.58
CA GLU A 1094 -28.65 -2.71 16.54
C GLU A 1094 -27.35 -2.69 15.71
N SER A 1095 -26.25 -3.18 16.28
CA SER A 1095 -24.92 -3.17 15.66
C SER A 1095 -24.87 -3.83 14.27
N GLY A 1096 -24.40 -3.12 13.24
CA GLY A 1096 -24.02 -3.69 11.94
C GLY A 1096 -22.67 -4.42 11.96
N TYR A 1097 -22.38 -5.17 13.02
CA TYR A 1097 -21.03 -5.45 13.50
C TYR A 1097 -20.04 -6.00 12.46
N ASN A 1098 -18.92 -5.28 12.29
CA ASN A 1098 -17.80 -5.68 11.44
C ASN A 1098 -16.59 -6.15 12.27
N LEU A 1099 -16.41 -7.46 12.28
CA LEU A 1099 -15.34 -8.17 12.98
C LEU A 1099 -13.92 -7.85 12.48
N TRP A 1100 -13.75 -7.42 11.22
CA TRP A 1100 -12.43 -7.18 10.64
C TRP A 1100 -12.09 -5.70 10.45
N GLU A 1101 -13.06 -4.81 10.27
CA GLU A 1101 -12.77 -3.37 10.44
C GLU A 1101 -12.35 -3.07 11.88
N SER A 1102 -13.01 -3.67 12.88
CA SER A 1102 -12.57 -3.54 14.27
C SER A 1102 -11.19 -4.15 14.53
N MET A 1103 -10.84 -5.31 13.96
CA MET A 1103 -9.46 -5.83 14.07
C MET A 1103 -8.40 -5.00 13.33
N ASN A 1104 -8.73 -4.34 12.22
CA ASN A 1104 -7.83 -3.37 11.58
C ASN A 1104 -7.70 -2.06 12.40
N MET A 1105 -8.44 -1.94 13.51
CA MET A 1105 -8.40 -0.82 14.46
C MET A 1105 -7.92 -1.26 15.87
N MET A 1106 -7.56 -2.53 16.06
CA MET A 1106 -7.05 -3.09 17.32
C MET A 1106 -5.55 -3.41 17.22
N GLU A 1107 -4.74 -2.35 17.23
CA GLU A 1107 -3.44 -2.44 17.93
C GLU A 1107 -3.71 -2.68 19.43
N PRO A 1108 -2.80 -3.35 20.17
CA PRO A 1108 -3.11 -3.87 21.49
C PRO A 1108 -3.38 -2.76 22.52
N PRO A 1109 -4.48 -2.85 23.30
CA PRO A 1109 -4.70 -1.95 24.43
C PRO A 1109 -3.60 -2.10 25.48
N PHE A 1110 -3.09 -0.96 25.96
CA PHE A 1110 -2.19 -0.95 27.12
C PHE A 1110 -2.98 -1.24 28.40
N ASP A 1111 -2.67 -2.36 29.05
CA ASP A 1111 -3.19 -2.76 30.35
C ASP A 1111 -2.67 -1.81 31.45
N VAL A 1112 -3.57 -1.05 32.08
CA VAL A 1112 -3.25 -0.12 33.17
C VAL A 1112 -3.53 -0.80 34.51
N SER A 1113 -2.66 -1.73 34.89
CA SER A 1113 -2.75 -2.45 36.18
C SER A 1113 -1.44 -2.45 37.00
N GLN A 1114 -0.47 -1.59 36.69
CA GLN A 1114 0.71 -1.39 37.56
C GLN A 1114 1.47 -0.04 37.43
N ALA A 1115 0.78 1.09 37.62
CA ALA A 1115 1.38 2.38 38.01
C ALA A 1115 0.32 3.33 38.62
#